data_AF-A0A2N9Y765-F1
#
_entry.id   AF-A0A2N9Y765-F1
#
_cell.length_a   1.000
_cell.length_b   1.000
_cell.length_c   1.000
_cell.angle_alpha   90.00
_cell.angle_beta   90.00
_cell.angle_gamma   90.00
#
_symmetry.space_group_name_H-M   'P 1'
#
loop_
_entity.id
_entity.type
_entity.pdbx_description
1 polymer ?
#
loop_
_entity_poly.entity_id
_entity_poly.type
_entity_poly.pdbx_seq_one_letter_code
_entity_poly.pdbx_strand_id
1 'polypeptide(L)'
;MEKKIFNLQIKEFNKINKITRENGNEIYAHAQFVLGCDYLYNKHDYAKAETFFLNITREDNPKSYALAQLNLGNIYNETKHDYDKAIAFYSNISREDYLETYVQAQLSLGSIYNNIKHDYDKAEAILLNISKEDNPEYFAIAQYILGDIYHNIKHDYDKAEVVLLNISKEDNPEFYAKAQFKLGDIYFNIKHDYDKVEAFLLNVSKQDFPNAYIQAKFELGKIYISKAFKNFTKAQNCFFEAAKTATYSNCHPYYYICAQFILKLKQNNSNLISNKMKFAKLNETIFAKIKNICDLTNDIKYNLLVFNLFDNNEQERRVAHYTKPAVLFNLLKGENPSKFRLNIVDFMNDPSENQVLTSWLNIGNHPDSEIKSFLASFSFNHNCLNQFRLYGNEDNIIGSGVSIAFNKNFFGLDTERSINNEIISLHSIKSIKSFENKQVKFETEQIEIKSANTLYPLPLYRCLYFDPKTGYMALAKRNKQSFYLENKNEKTPETIDREWDDYINLLNESDKISKIRTKLEAIQKLIAELSNNDELQKISNLHELLSLAVLPISCLIKHAAFEDEDECRMIYITHIADDNIVEPQDYQSANSLYVEYTHVEEYIDNIYLGPQCKMQHKIWLQNHFKKKQREREIKLIKSEMPLR
;
A
#
# COMPACT_ATOMS: atom_id res chain seq x y z
N MET A 1 29.09 -23.69 -12.18
CA MET A 1 28.33 -24.45 -11.16
C MET A 1 26.82 -24.30 -11.39
N GLU A 2 26.34 -23.08 -11.66
CA GLU A 2 24.95 -22.72 -12.00
C GLU A 2 24.35 -23.51 -13.18
N LYS A 3 25.09 -23.68 -14.29
CA LYS A 3 24.61 -24.47 -15.44
C LYS A 3 24.36 -25.95 -15.11
N LYS A 4 24.98 -26.46 -14.04
CA LYS A 4 24.80 -27.84 -13.56
C LYS A 4 23.60 -27.92 -12.60
N ILE A 5 23.39 -26.90 -11.78
CA ILE A 5 22.23 -26.74 -10.88
C ILE A 5 20.94 -26.53 -11.70
N PHE A 6 20.95 -25.65 -12.71
CA PHE A 6 19.83 -25.43 -13.61
C PHE A 6 19.44 -26.71 -14.39
N ASN A 7 20.43 -27.46 -14.88
CA ASN A 7 20.19 -28.74 -15.55
C ASN A 7 19.73 -29.85 -14.59
N LEU A 8 20.06 -29.77 -13.29
CA LEU A 8 19.57 -30.69 -12.25
C LEU A 8 18.11 -30.37 -11.92
N GLN A 9 17.76 -29.10 -11.70
CA GLN A 9 16.39 -28.65 -11.49
C GLN A 9 15.47 -29.00 -12.67
N ILE A 10 15.91 -28.79 -13.92
CA ILE A 10 15.13 -29.19 -15.11
C ILE A 10 14.96 -30.72 -15.20
N LYS A 11 15.98 -31.50 -14.84
CA LYS A 11 15.89 -32.97 -14.85
C LYS A 11 14.98 -33.52 -13.76
N GLU A 12 14.96 -32.91 -12.58
CA GLU A 12 14.05 -33.25 -11.50
C GLU A 12 12.61 -32.84 -11.82
N PHE A 13 12.40 -31.62 -12.34
CA PHE A 13 11.09 -31.14 -12.79
C PHE A 13 10.49 -32.05 -13.88
N ASN A 14 11.27 -32.43 -14.89
CA ASN A 14 10.83 -33.33 -15.96
C ASN A 14 10.56 -34.78 -15.49
N LYS A 15 11.13 -35.20 -14.36
CA LYS A 15 10.81 -36.49 -13.74
C LYS A 15 9.49 -36.40 -12.97
N ILE A 16 9.28 -35.33 -12.21
CA ILE A 16 8.06 -35.09 -11.43
C ILE A 16 6.85 -34.92 -12.36
N ASN A 17 7.00 -34.20 -13.47
CA ASN A 17 5.92 -33.98 -14.45
C ASN A 17 5.44 -35.25 -15.19
N LYS A 18 6.17 -36.37 -15.09
CA LYS A 18 5.78 -37.66 -15.69
C LYS A 18 5.03 -38.58 -14.72
N ILE A 19 4.88 -38.17 -13.46
CA ILE A 19 4.18 -38.95 -12.45
C ILE A 19 2.68 -38.91 -12.77
N THR A 20 2.08 -40.10 -12.82
CA THR A 20 0.63 -40.31 -13.02
C THR A 20 0.07 -41.07 -11.83
N ARG A 21 -1.26 -41.21 -11.75
CA ARG A 21 -1.92 -42.02 -10.70
C ARG A 21 -1.46 -43.49 -10.68
N GLU A 22 -0.95 -44.02 -11.80
CA GLU A 22 -0.36 -45.37 -11.86
C GLU A 22 0.88 -45.52 -10.98
N ASN A 23 1.55 -44.42 -10.64
CA ASN A 23 2.68 -44.40 -9.73
C ASN A 23 2.27 -44.39 -8.24
N GLY A 24 0.96 -44.37 -7.96
CA GLY A 24 0.39 -44.26 -6.62
C GLY A 24 -0.27 -42.90 -6.41
N ASN A 25 -1.50 -42.92 -5.91
CA ASN A 25 -2.34 -41.74 -5.67
C ASN A 25 -1.64 -40.66 -4.82
N GLU A 26 -1.01 -41.07 -3.71
CA GLU A 26 -0.30 -40.13 -2.82
C GLU A 26 0.93 -39.50 -3.50
N ILE A 27 1.70 -40.30 -4.25
CA ILE A 27 2.88 -39.83 -4.99
C ILE A 27 2.45 -38.87 -6.10
N TYR A 28 1.34 -39.17 -6.78
CA TYR A 28 0.74 -38.29 -7.77
C TYR A 28 0.27 -36.97 -7.17
N ALA A 29 -0.49 -37.00 -6.07
CA ALA A 29 -0.95 -35.80 -5.39
C ALA A 29 0.21 -34.90 -4.96
N HIS A 30 1.25 -35.49 -4.37
CA HIS A 30 2.46 -34.75 -3.99
C HIS A 30 3.17 -34.13 -5.19
N ALA A 31 3.31 -34.88 -6.29
CA ALA A 31 3.92 -34.39 -7.52
C ALA A 31 3.16 -33.20 -8.12
N GLN A 32 1.83 -33.32 -8.23
CA GLN A 32 0.97 -32.22 -8.69
C GLN A 32 1.08 -31.00 -7.76
N PHE A 33 1.10 -31.21 -6.45
CA PHE A 33 1.21 -30.12 -5.49
C PHE A 33 2.54 -29.36 -5.63
N VAL A 34 3.66 -30.09 -5.75
CA VAL A 34 4.99 -29.49 -5.94
C VAL A 34 5.07 -28.72 -7.26
N LEU A 35 4.51 -29.26 -8.34
CA LEU A 35 4.44 -28.55 -9.63
C LEU A 35 3.59 -27.28 -9.52
N GLY A 36 2.44 -27.36 -8.86
CA GLY A 36 1.58 -26.20 -8.59
C GLY A 36 2.32 -25.11 -7.82
N CYS A 37 3.02 -25.47 -6.74
CA CYS A 37 3.84 -24.54 -5.95
C CYS A 37 5.00 -23.93 -6.76
N ASP A 38 5.68 -24.69 -7.61
CA ASP A 38 6.74 -24.13 -8.47
C ASP A 38 6.18 -23.09 -9.45
N TYR A 39 5.03 -23.38 -10.05
CA TYR A 39 4.36 -22.41 -10.91
C TYR A 39 3.85 -21.18 -10.14
N LEU A 40 3.34 -21.36 -8.93
CA LEU A 40 2.85 -20.28 -8.09
C LEU A 40 3.97 -19.36 -7.60
N TYR A 41 5.00 -19.93 -6.97
CA TYR A 41 6.00 -19.15 -6.22
C TYR A 41 7.25 -18.80 -7.03
N ASN A 42 7.68 -19.64 -7.98
CA ASN A 42 8.92 -19.41 -8.73
C ASN A 42 8.69 -18.84 -10.13
N LYS A 43 7.61 -19.26 -10.79
CA LYS A 43 7.30 -18.83 -12.17
C LYS A 43 6.20 -17.78 -12.25
N HIS A 44 5.46 -17.56 -11.17
CA HIS A 44 4.32 -16.63 -11.11
C HIS A 44 3.25 -16.88 -12.19
N ASP A 45 3.06 -18.15 -12.59
CA ASP A 45 2.06 -18.59 -13.56
C ASP A 45 0.87 -19.21 -12.82
N TYR A 46 -0.03 -18.35 -12.36
CA TYR A 46 -1.18 -18.73 -11.52
C TYR A 46 -2.17 -19.65 -12.24
N ALA A 47 -2.32 -19.50 -13.56
CA ALA A 47 -3.20 -20.34 -14.36
C ALA A 47 -2.67 -21.78 -14.40
N LYS A 48 -1.38 -21.97 -14.64
CA LYS A 48 -0.78 -23.32 -14.56
C LYS A 48 -0.80 -23.85 -13.15
N ALA A 49 -0.46 -23.05 -12.14
CA ALA A 49 -0.53 -23.48 -10.75
C ALA A 49 -1.91 -24.03 -10.39
N GLU A 50 -2.97 -23.33 -10.79
CA GLU A 50 -4.37 -23.77 -10.63
C GLU A 50 -4.61 -25.12 -11.31
N THR A 51 -4.16 -25.32 -12.55
CA THR A 51 -4.37 -26.61 -13.23
C THR A 51 -3.75 -27.78 -12.47
N PHE A 52 -2.55 -27.60 -11.89
CA PHE A 52 -1.91 -28.64 -11.09
C PHE A 52 -2.64 -28.87 -9.77
N PHE A 53 -3.08 -27.82 -9.08
CA PHE A 53 -3.84 -27.97 -7.84
C PHE A 53 -5.21 -28.62 -8.05
N LEU A 54 -5.92 -28.29 -9.14
CA LEU A 54 -7.21 -28.88 -9.49
C LEU A 54 -7.13 -30.38 -9.83
N ASN A 55 -5.95 -30.88 -10.21
CA ASN A 55 -5.76 -32.31 -10.49
C ASN A 55 -5.76 -33.17 -9.22
N ILE A 56 -5.55 -32.57 -8.04
CA ILE A 56 -5.47 -33.27 -6.77
C ILE A 56 -6.89 -33.45 -6.22
N THR A 57 -7.28 -34.70 -5.98
CA THR A 57 -8.56 -35.01 -5.34
C THR A 57 -8.36 -35.43 -3.89
N ARG A 58 -9.43 -35.34 -3.10
CA ARG A 58 -9.42 -35.76 -1.68
C ARG A 58 -9.06 -37.23 -1.50
N GLU A 59 -9.46 -38.08 -2.45
CA GLU A 59 -9.15 -39.51 -2.48
C GLU A 59 -7.67 -39.79 -2.77
N ASP A 60 -6.96 -38.86 -3.42
CA ASP A 60 -5.55 -39.06 -3.75
C ASP A 60 -4.67 -38.97 -2.49
N ASN A 61 -4.85 -37.89 -1.73
CA ASN A 61 -4.25 -37.68 -0.41
C ASN A 61 -4.97 -36.50 0.29
N PRO A 62 -5.65 -36.70 1.43
CA PRO A 62 -6.41 -35.62 2.11
C PRO A 62 -5.58 -34.39 2.45
N LYS A 63 -4.32 -34.58 2.91
CA LYS A 63 -3.43 -33.46 3.25
C LYS A 63 -3.04 -32.64 2.03
N SER A 64 -2.59 -33.29 0.96
CA SER A 64 -2.24 -32.60 -0.30
C SER A 64 -3.46 -31.91 -0.92
N TYR A 65 -4.65 -32.53 -0.82
CA TYR A 65 -5.89 -31.92 -1.25
C TYR A 65 -6.19 -30.65 -0.46
N ALA A 66 -6.15 -30.69 0.88
CA ALA A 66 -6.38 -29.51 1.71
C ALA A 66 -5.42 -28.36 1.37
N LEU A 67 -4.13 -28.64 1.25
CA LEU A 67 -3.12 -27.64 0.86
C LEU A 67 -3.37 -27.08 -0.54
N ALA A 68 -3.78 -27.91 -1.49
CA ALA A 68 -4.13 -27.48 -2.85
C ALA A 68 -5.38 -26.58 -2.86
N GLN A 69 -6.43 -26.95 -2.12
CA GLN A 69 -7.63 -26.13 -1.96
C GLN A 69 -7.31 -24.78 -1.31
N LEU A 70 -6.44 -24.76 -0.30
CA LEU A 70 -6.01 -23.51 0.34
C LEU A 70 -5.28 -22.60 -0.65
N ASN A 71 -4.31 -23.14 -1.42
CA ASN A 71 -3.60 -22.36 -2.44
C ASN A 71 -4.54 -21.87 -3.55
N LEU A 72 -5.50 -22.68 -3.99
CA LEU A 72 -6.55 -22.24 -4.93
C LEU A 72 -7.36 -21.09 -4.33
N GLY A 73 -7.79 -21.22 -3.07
CA GLY A 73 -8.47 -20.16 -2.34
C GLY A 73 -7.65 -18.87 -2.29
N ASN A 74 -6.36 -18.95 -1.98
CA ASN A 74 -5.45 -17.80 -1.94
C ASN A 74 -5.28 -17.15 -3.32
N ILE A 75 -5.06 -17.94 -4.38
CA ILE A 75 -4.99 -17.42 -5.76
C ILE A 75 -6.28 -16.64 -6.10
N TYR A 76 -7.43 -17.19 -5.74
CA TYR A 76 -8.71 -16.56 -6.01
C TYR A 76 -8.97 -15.32 -5.15
N ASN A 77 -8.52 -15.31 -3.90
CA ASN A 77 -8.68 -14.20 -2.96
C ASN A 77 -7.73 -13.03 -3.27
N GLU A 78 -6.44 -13.32 -3.43
CA GLU A 78 -5.36 -12.34 -3.45
C GLU A 78 -4.95 -11.92 -4.87
N THR A 79 -5.03 -12.83 -5.84
CA THR A 79 -4.56 -12.54 -7.21
C THR A 79 -5.71 -12.24 -8.15
N LYS A 80 -6.74 -13.08 -8.15
CA LYS A 80 -7.88 -12.94 -9.06
C LYS A 80 -9.02 -12.09 -8.49
N HIS A 81 -9.03 -11.90 -7.16
CA HIS A 81 -10.07 -11.19 -6.42
C HIS A 81 -11.50 -11.68 -6.73
N ASP A 82 -11.65 -12.98 -6.99
CA ASP A 82 -12.95 -13.66 -7.15
C ASP A 82 -13.23 -14.40 -5.83
N TYR A 83 -13.80 -13.63 -4.90
CA TYR A 83 -14.01 -14.04 -3.51
C TYR A 83 -15.03 -15.16 -3.36
N ASP A 84 -15.99 -15.29 -4.27
CA ASP A 84 -16.98 -16.38 -4.22
C ASP A 84 -16.33 -17.73 -4.52
N LYS A 85 -15.39 -17.77 -5.49
CA LYS A 85 -14.57 -18.96 -5.70
C LYS A 85 -13.59 -19.20 -4.56
N ALA A 86 -12.97 -18.15 -4.02
CA ALA A 86 -12.09 -18.30 -2.87
C ALA A 86 -12.84 -18.95 -1.68
N ILE A 87 -14.04 -18.46 -1.37
CA ILE A 87 -14.93 -19.03 -0.36
C ILE A 87 -15.22 -20.50 -0.66
N ALA A 88 -15.55 -20.85 -1.91
CA ALA A 88 -15.83 -22.23 -2.29
C ALA A 88 -14.63 -23.15 -2.05
N PHE A 89 -13.42 -22.73 -2.44
CA PHE A 89 -12.20 -23.52 -2.23
C PHE A 89 -11.85 -23.67 -0.75
N TYR A 90 -11.91 -22.60 0.05
CA TYR A 90 -11.66 -22.70 1.48
C TYR A 90 -12.71 -23.58 2.19
N SER A 91 -13.97 -23.52 1.76
CA SER A 91 -15.06 -24.31 2.33
C SER A 91 -14.97 -25.81 2.03
N ASN A 92 -14.20 -26.21 1.00
CA ASN A 92 -13.96 -27.62 0.69
C ASN A 92 -13.02 -28.32 1.68
N ILE A 93 -12.28 -27.55 2.47
CA ILE A 93 -11.30 -28.09 3.43
C ILE A 93 -12.06 -28.49 4.69
N SER A 94 -11.96 -29.76 5.07
CA SER A 94 -12.52 -30.26 6.33
C SER A 94 -11.45 -30.40 7.41
N ARG A 95 -11.88 -30.40 8.67
CA ARG A 95 -10.99 -30.51 9.83
C ARG A 95 -10.21 -31.83 9.84
N GLU A 96 -10.78 -32.90 9.27
CA GLU A 96 -10.17 -34.22 9.18
C GLU A 96 -9.09 -34.33 8.10
N ASP A 97 -9.05 -33.42 7.12
CA ASP A 97 -8.10 -33.50 6.01
C ASP A 97 -6.68 -33.12 6.44
N TYR A 98 -6.56 -31.93 7.03
CA TYR A 98 -5.32 -31.44 7.63
C TYR A 98 -5.64 -30.23 8.52
N LEU A 99 -5.53 -30.41 9.84
CA LEU A 99 -6.00 -29.47 10.86
C LEU A 99 -5.45 -28.05 10.68
N GLU A 100 -4.13 -27.93 10.49
CA GLU A 100 -3.45 -26.64 10.35
C GLU A 100 -4.00 -25.84 9.16
N THR A 101 -4.15 -26.48 8.00
CA THR A 101 -4.73 -25.86 6.81
C THR A 101 -6.22 -25.57 6.95
N TYR A 102 -6.96 -26.42 7.67
CA TYR A 102 -8.37 -26.13 7.98
C TYR A 102 -8.51 -24.84 8.80
N VAL A 103 -7.72 -24.67 9.86
CA VAL A 103 -7.78 -23.46 10.69
C VAL A 103 -7.43 -22.22 9.87
N GLN A 104 -6.39 -22.29 9.05
CA GLN A 104 -6.03 -21.19 8.17
C GLN A 104 -7.16 -20.84 7.18
N ALA A 105 -7.81 -21.85 6.60
CA ALA A 105 -8.94 -21.64 5.71
C ALA A 105 -10.15 -21.02 6.43
N GLN A 106 -10.44 -21.42 7.68
CA GLN A 106 -11.47 -20.78 8.50
C GLN A 106 -11.13 -19.31 8.77
N LEU A 107 -9.87 -18.99 9.07
CA LEU A 107 -9.45 -17.60 9.29
C LEU A 107 -9.61 -16.75 8.01
N SER A 108 -9.22 -17.29 6.85
CA SER A 108 -9.41 -16.64 5.55
C SER A 108 -10.90 -16.43 5.23
N LEU A 109 -11.74 -17.44 5.46
CA LEU A 109 -13.19 -17.34 5.29
C LEU A 109 -13.80 -16.27 6.19
N GLY A 110 -13.46 -16.28 7.49
CA GLY A 110 -13.92 -15.29 8.46
C GLY A 110 -13.52 -13.87 8.05
N SER A 111 -12.30 -13.70 7.55
CA SER A 111 -11.78 -12.42 7.06
C SER A 111 -12.53 -11.93 5.82
N ILE A 112 -12.83 -12.80 4.85
CA ILE A 112 -13.62 -12.43 3.66
C ILE A 112 -15.03 -12.03 4.06
N TYR A 113 -15.69 -12.78 4.94
CA TYR A 113 -17.03 -12.43 5.40
C TYR A 113 -17.07 -11.13 6.19
N ASN A 114 -16.05 -10.84 7.00
CA ASN A 114 -15.94 -9.59 7.76
C ASN A 114 -15.66 -8.37 6.86
N ASN A 115 -14.61 -8.47 6.04
CA ASN A 115 -14.03 -7.31 5.35
C ASN A 115 -14.63 -7.06 3.96
N ILE A 116 -15.13 -8.10 3.29
CA ILE A 116 -15.57 -8.02 1.89
C ILE A 116 -17.08 -8.18 1.77
N LYS A 117 -17.64 -9.26 2.34
CA LYS A 117 -19.09 -9.52 2.25
C LYS A 117 -19.90 -8.74 3.29
N HIS A 118 -19.24 -8.24 4.34
CA HIS A 118 -19.87 -7.58 5.49
C HIS A 118 -21.02 -8.40 6.11
N ASP A 119 -20.88 -9.73 6.09
CA ASP A 119 -21.78 -10.68 6.75
C ASP A 119 -21.14 -11.09 8.09
N TYR A 120 -21.29 -10.20 9.07
CA TYR A 120 -20.62 -10.31 10.36
C TYR A 120 -21.08 -11.50 11.20
N ASP A 121 -22.32 -11.95 11.01
CA ASP A 121 -22.86 -13.13 11.71
C ASP A 121 -22.20 -14.42 11.18
N LYS A 122 -22.01 -14.53 9.86
CA LYS A 122 -21.24 -15.65 9.30
C LYS A 122 -19.76 -15.57 9.69
N ALA A 123 -19.16 -14.38 9.65
CA ALA A 123 -17.78 -14.19 10.08
C ALA A 123 -17.59 -14.66 11.53
N GLU A 124 -18.49 -14.25 12.45
CA GLU A 124 -18.47 -14.69 13.84
C GLU A 124 -18.58 -16.22 13.96
N ALA A 125 -19.57 -16.84 13.30
CA ALA A 125 -19.78 -18.28 13.38
C ALA A 125 -18.57 -19.09 12.89
N ILE A 126 -17.88 -18.61 11.85
CA ILE A 126 -16.68 -19.24 11.30
C ILE A 126 -15.49 -19.07 12.24
N LEU A 127 -15.25 -17.85 12.73
CA LEU A 127 -14.11 -17.56 13.61
C LEU A 127 -14.22 -18.26 14.97
N LEU A 128 -15.44 -18.46 15.48
CA LEU A 128 -15.69 -19.23 16.71
C LEU A 128 -15.33 -20.72 16.59
N ASN A 129 -15.18 -21.26 15.38
CA ASN A 129 -14.75 -22.65 15.18
C ASN A 129 -13.24 -22.84 15.36
N ILE A 130 -12.46 -21.76 15.47
CA ILE A 130 -11.02 -21.82 15.67
C ILE A 130 -10.75 -21.98 17.18
N SER A 131 -10.12 -23.08 17.58
CA SER A 131 -9.73 -23.32 18.97
C SER A 131 -8.24 -23.03 19.20
N LYS A 132 -7.90 -22.70 20.45
CA LYS A 132 -6.52 -22.44 20.85
C LYS A 132 -5.65 -23.70 20.73
N GLU A 133 -6.24 -24.87 20.98
CA GLU A 133 -5.57 -26.16 20.87
C GLU A 133 -5.20 -26.51 19.42
N ASP A 134 -6.00 -26.07 18.44
CA ASP A 134 -5.73 -26.37 17.03
C ASP A 134 -4.56 -25.53 16.48
N ASN A 135 -4.55 -24.23 16.76
CA ASN A 135 -3.45 -23.33 16.44
C ASN A 135 -3.52 -22.06 17.32
N PRO A 136 -2.61 -21.85 18.29
CA PRO A 136 -2.65 -20.70 19.18
C PRO A 136 -2.52 -19.35 18.47
N GLU A 137 -1.69 -19.27 17.44
CA GLU A 137 -1.45 -18.04 16.68
C GLU A 137 -2.73 -17.61 15.94
N TYR A 138 -3.34 -18.50 15.16
CA TYR A 138 -4.57 -18.22 14.44
C TYR A 138 -5.77 -18.03 15.36
N PHE A 139 -5.79 -18.70 16.51
CA PHE A 139 -6.77 -18.41 17.55
C PHE A 139 -6.65 -16.96 18.03
N ALA A 140 -5.45 -16.46 18.33
CA ALA A 140 -5.25 -15.08 18.75
C ALA A 140 -5.73 -14.07 17.70
N ILE A 141 -5.46 -14.32 16.41
CA ILE A 141 -5.96 -13.48 15.31
C ILE A 141 -7.49 -13.52 15.25
N ALA A 142 -8.09 -14.71 15.32
CA ALA A 142 -9.53 -14.88 15.28
C ALA A 142 -10.24 -14.18 16.45
N GLN A 143 -9.72 -14.33 17.67
CA GLN A 143 -10.23 -13.63 18.85
C GLN A 143 -10.12 -12.11 18.71
N TYR A 144 -9.06 -11.60 18.09
CA TYR A 144 -8.92 -10.17 17.84
C TYR A 144 -9.96 -9.67 16.83
N ILE A 145 -10.18 -10.38 15.72
CA ILE A 145 -11.20 -10.04 14.72
C ILE A 145 -12.60 -10.09 15.35
N LEU A 146 -12.90 -11.11 16.15
CA LEU A 146 -14.16 -11.18 16.92
C LEU A 146 -14.30 -9.98 17.85
N GLY A 147 -13.23 -9.60 18.56
CA GLY A 147 -13.19 -8.42 19.40
C GLY A 147 -13.45 -7.13 18.61
N ASP A 148 -13.00 -7.07 17.35
CA ASP A 148 -13.29 -5.96 16.44
C ASP A 148 -14.76 -5.89 16.04
N ILE A 149 -15.33 -7.01 15.62
CA ILE A 149 -16.75 -7.14 15.28
C ILE A 149 -17.63 -6.73 16.48
N TYR A 150 -17.36 -7.27 17.67
CA TYR A 150 -18.15 -6.96 18.86
C TYR A 150 -18.03 -5.50 19.27
N HIS A 151 -16.84 -4.91 19.21
CA HIS A 151 -16.61 -3.52 19.61
C HIS A 151 -17.22 -2.51 18.62
N ASN A 152 -16.88 -2.65 17.33
CA ASN A 152 -17.13 -1.64 16.31
C ASN A 152 -18.48 -1.79 15.62
N ILE A 153 -18.97 -3.03 15.47
CA ILE A 153 -20.17 -3.34 14.68
C ILE A 153 -21.36 -3.65 15.58
N LYS A 154 -21.19 -4.61 16.50
CA LYS A 154 -22.28 -5.06 17.39
C LYS A 154 -22.43 -4.20 18.63
N HIS A 155 -21.42 -3.38 18.96
CA HIS A 155 -21.33 -2.59 20.18
C HIS A 155 -21.60 -3.41 21.46
N ASP A 156 -21.18 -4.68 21.46
CA ASP A 156 -21.23 -5.62 22.58
C ASP A 156 -19.86 -5.62 23.29
N TYR A 157 -19.63 -4.61 24.13
CA TYR A 157 -18.33 -4.38 24.75
C TYR A 157 -17.92 -5.47 25.76
N ASP A 158 -18.90 -6.15 26.37
CA ASP A 158 -18.61 -7.25 27.29
C ASP A 158 -18.14 -8.49 26.54
N LYS A 159 -18.77 -8.84 25.39
CA LYS A 159 -18.22 -9.90 24.54
C LYS A 159 -16.89 -9.53 23.93
N ALA A 160 -16.72 -8.28 23.49
CA ALA A 160 -15.44 -7.79 22.98
C ALA A 160 -14.33 -7.96 24.02
N GLU A 161 -14.58 -7.60 25.27
CA GLU A 161 -13.62 -7.81 26.36
C GLU A 161 -13.29 -9.30 26.52
N VAL A 162 -14.30 -10.18 26.60
CA VAL A 162 -14.09 -11.62 26.83
C VAL A 162 -13.17 -12.22 25.77
N VAL A 163 -13.41 -11.96 24.49
CA VAL A 163 -12.57 -12.53 23.42
C VAL A 163 -11.18 -11.92 23.40
N LEU A 164 -11.04 -10.61 23.67
CA LEU A 164 -9.73 -9.96 23.70
C LEU A 164 -8.88 -10.43 24.88
N LEU A 165 -9.49 -10.76 26.03
CA LEU A 165 -8.79 -11.32 27.19
C LEU A 165 -8.29 -12.76 26.97
N ASN A 166 -8.84 -13.49 26.00
CA ASN A 166 -8.38 -14.84 25.66
C ASN A 166 -7.04 -14.84 24.90
N ILE A 167 -6.60 -13.69 24.41
CA ILE A 167 -5.35 -13.56 23.67
C ILE A 167 -4.20 -13.48 24.67
N SER A 168 -3.27 -14.43 24.61
CA SER A 168 -2.04 -14.39 25.41
C SER A 168 -0.84 -13.94 24.59
N LYS A 169 0.16 -13.41 25.28
CA LYS A 169 1.40 -12.93 24.66
C LYS A 169 2.19 -14.07 24.02
N GLU A 170 2.12 -15.27 24.62
CA GLU A 170 2.78 -16.47 24.13
C GLU A 170 2.17 -16.98 22.83
N ASP A 171 0.87 -16.79 22.62
CA ASP A 171 0.17 -17.25 21.42
C ASP A 171 0.53 -16.37 20.20
N ASN A 172 0.46 -15.04 20.38
CA ASN A 172 0.85 -14.08 19.37
C ASN A 172 1.15 -12.71 20.02
N PRO A 173 2.42 -12.28 20.13
CA PRO A 173 2.80 -11.02 20.77
C PRO A 173 2.19 -9.78 20.12
N GLU A 174 2.07 -9.76 18.78
CA GLU A 174 1.54 -8.62 18.05
C GLU A 174 0.04 -8.42 18.34
N PHE A 175 -0.74 -9.48 18.20
CA PHE A 175 -2.18 -9.44 18.46
C PHE A 175 -2.49 -9.29 19.94
N TYR A 176 -1.63 -9.79 20.83
CA TYR A 176 -1.69 -9.46 22.25
C TYR A 176 -1.54 -7.95 22.48
N ALA A 177 -0.50 -7.32 21.92
CA ALA A 177 -0.29 -5.88 22.06
C ALA A 177 -1.48 -5.05 21.53
N LYS A 178 -2.03 -5.43 20.36
CA LYS A 178 -3.25 -4.83 19.80
C LYS A 178 -4.47 -5.02 20.71
N ALA A 179 -4.65 -6.22 21.26
CA ALA A 179 -5.76 -6.53 22.18
C ALA A 179 -5.66 -5.76 23.49
N GLN A 180 -4.47 -5.67 24.10
CA GLN A 180 -4.22 -4.87 25.29
C GLN A 180 -4.54 -3.39 25.06
N PHE A 181 -4.14 -2.83 23.92
CA PHE A 181 -4.51 -1.47 23.55
C PHE A 181 -6.03 -1.28 23.48
N LYS A 182 -6.73 -2.21 22.82
CA LYS A 182 -8.18 -2.15 22.64
C LYS A 182 -8.97 -2.37 23.93
N LEU A 183 -8.50 -3.25 24.81
CA LEU A 183 -9.01 -3.40 26.18
C LEU A 183 -8.86 -2.08 26.95
N GLY A 184 -7.71 -1.42 26.84
CA GLY A 184 -7.50 -0.08 27.40
C GLY A 184 -8.56 0.93 26.93
N ASP A 185 -8.92 0.92 25.65
CA ASP A 185 -9.95 1.80 25.08
C ASP A 185 -11.36 1.51 25.63
N ILE A 186 -11.76 0.23 25.71
CA ILE A 186 -13.03 -0.20 26.31
C ILE A 186 -13.12 0.27 27.76
N TYR A 187 -12.05 0.06 28.53
CA TYR A 187 -12.02 0.43 29.93
C TYR A 187 -12.03 1.94 30.16
N PHE A 188 -11.47 2.71 29.23
CA PHE A 188 -11.45 4.16 29.31
C PHE A 188 -12.81 4.77 28.94
N ASN A 189 -13.36 4.39 27.78
CA ASN A 189 -14.55 5.00 27.20
C ASN A 189 -15.86 4.45 27.76
N ILE A 190 -15.92 3.16 28.11
CA ILE A 190 -17.17 2.48 28.48
C ILE A 190 -17.22 2.22 29.98
N LYS A 191 -16.19 1.58 30.53
CA LYS A 191 -16.20 1.15 31.95
C LYS A 191 -15.73 2.22 32.92
N HIS A 192 -15.01 3.24 32.42
CA HIS A 192 -14.41 4.32 33.20
C HIS A 192 -13.56 3.83 34.39
N ASP A 193 -12.89 2.69 34.24
CA ASP A 193 -11.97 2.12 35.24
C ASP A 193 -10.53 2.36 34.80
N TYR A 194 -10.00 3.50 35.24
CA TYR A 194 -8.72 4.04 34.83
C TYR A 194 -7.51 3.22 35.31
N ASP A 195 -7.62 2.50 36.42
CA ASP A 195 -6.53 1.66 36.92
C ASP A 195 -6.30 0.49 35.96
N LYS A 196 -7.38 -0.10 35.44
CA LYS A 196 -7.30 -1.11 34.39
C LYS A 196 -6.80 -0.55 33.06
N VAL A 197 -7.19 0.68 32.69
CA VAL A 197 -6.63 1.35 31.50
C VAL A 197 -5.09 1.46 31.62
N GLU A 198 -4.58 1.93 32.76
CA GLU A 198 -3.14 2.01 33.00
C GLU A 198 -2.50 0.62 32.89
N ALA A 199 -3.07 -0.41 33.52
CA ALA A 199 -2.55 -1.77 33.49
C ALA A 199 -2.47 -2.35 32.07
N PHE A 200 -3.55 -2.26 31.29
CA PHE A 200 -3.59 -2.79 29.91
C PHE A 200 -2.61 -2.06 29.00
N LEU A 201 -2.54 -0.73 29.04
CA LEU A 201 -1.62 0.01 28.17
C LEU A 201 -0.15 -0.18 28.57
N LEU A 202 0.15 -0.47 29.85
CA LEU A 202 1.51 -0.81 30.30
C LEU A 202 1.97 -2.20 29.86
N ASN A 203 1.05 -3.13 29.58
CA ASN A 203 1.38 -4.45 29.06
C ASN A 203 1.85 -4.43 27.60
N VAL A 204 1.59 -3.35 26.87
CA VAL A 204 2.07 -3.17 25.50
C VAL A 204 3.58 -2.92 25.52
N SER A 205 4.35 -3.82 24.90
CA SER A 205 5.82 -3.74 24.83
C SER A 205 6.31 -3.31 23.45
N LYS A 206 7.43 -2.58 23.43
CA LYS A 206 8.14 -2.24 22.20
C LYS A 206 8.57 -3.48 21.42
N GLN A 207 8.93 -4.56 22.09
CA GLN A 207 9.40 -5.79 21.42
C GLN A 207 8.26 -6.57 20.74
N ASP A 208 7.04 -6.43 21.25
CA ASP A 208 5.91 -7.23 20.77
C ASP A 208 5.31 -6.60 19.52
N PHE A 209 5.05 -5.29 19.56
CA PHE A 209 4.61 -4.52 18.41
C PHE A 209 4.92 -3.02 18.62
N PRO A 210 6.01 -2.48 18.04
CA PRO A 210 6.44 -1.12 18.33
C PRO A 210 5.40 -0.05 17.95
N ASN A 211 4.59 -0.27 16.91
CA ASN A 211 3.53 0.67 16.50
C ASN A 211 2.46 0.81 17.59
N ALA A 212 1.93 -0.30 18.11
CA ALA A 212 1.00 -0.24 19.26
C ALA A 212 1.69 0.29 20.52
N TYR A 213 2.99 0.02 20.72
CA TYR A 213 3.73 0.59 21.85
C TYR A 213 3.76 2.12 21.81
N ILE A 214 4.06 2.70 20.66
CA ILE A 214 4.06 4.16 20.48
C ILE A 214 2.68 4.73 20.80
N GLN A 215 1.62 4.13 20.26
CA GLN A 215 0.23 4.51 20.53
C GLN A 215 -0.09 4.42 22.02
N ALA A 216 0.13 3.26 22.64
CA ALA A 216 -0.15 3.02 24.04
C ALA A 216 0.57 4.03 24.95
N LYS A 217 1.84 4.32 24.67
CA LYS A 217 2.60 5.34 25.42
C LYS A 217 2.05 6.74 25.19
N PHE A 218 1.67 7.09 23.97
CA PHE A 218 1.08 8.39 23.70
C PHE A 218 -0.27 8.57 24.42
N GLU A 219 -1.13 7.55 24.37
CA GLU A 219 -2.42 7.51 25.05
C GLU A 219 -2.26 7.56 26.58
N LEU A 220 -1.37 6.73 27.15
CA LEU A 220 -0.98 6.82 28.57
C LEU A 220 -0.52 8.23 28.95
N GLY A 221 0.29 8.88 28.09
CA GLY A 221 0.73 10.25 28.29
C GLY A 221 -0.44 11.23 28.43
N LYS A 222 -1.43 11.16 27.53
CA LYS A 222 -2.64 11.99 27.59
C LYS A 222 -3.49 11.67 28.83
N ILE A 223 -3.64 10.40 29.17
CA ILE A 223 -4.39 9.94 30.34
C ILE A 223 -3.74 10.44 31.64
N TYR A 224 -2.43 10.35 31.77
CA TYR A 224 -1.70 10.88 32.93
C TYR A 224 -1.81 12.39 33.07
N ILE A 225 -1.90 13.14 31.96
CA ILE A 225 -2.20 14.58 31.98
C ILE A 225 -3.63 14.86 32.47
N SER A 226 -4.57 13.99 32.08
CA SER A 226 -6.00 14.20 32.32
C SER A 226 -6.33 14.46 33.79
N LYS A 227 -7.51 15.04 34.02
CA LYS A 227 -8.00 15.34 35.38
C LYS A 227 -8.03 14.11 36.30
N ALA A 228 -8.15 12.91 35.74
CA ALA A 228 -8.20 11.66 36.50
C ALA A 228 -6.88 11.37 37.24
N PHE A 229 -5.73 11.50 36.57
CA PHE A 229 -4.43 11.13 37.14
C PHE A 229 -3.61 12.32 37.64
N LYS A 230 -3.58 13.43 36.90
CA LYS A 230 -2.74 14.61 37.16
C LYS A 230 -1.25 14.26 37.43
N ASN A 231 -0.73 13.23 36.78
CA ASN A 231 0.64 12.75 36.94
C ASN A 231 1.55 13.19 35.78
N PHE A 232 1.93 14.46 35.78
CA PHE A 232 2.70 15.08 34.70
C PHE A 232 4.08 14.45 34.47
N THR A 233 4.72 13.92 35.51
CA THR A 233 6.03 13.26 35.38
C THR A 233 5.91 11.93 34.63
N LYS A 234 4.93 11.08 34.99
CA LYS A 234 4.65 9.86 34.23
C LYS A 234 4.27 10.20 32.78
N ALA A 235 3.42 11.21 32.59
CA ALA A 235 3.03 11.65 31.25
C ALA A 235 4.24 12.04 30.37
N GLN A 236 5.13 12.89 30.90
CA GLN A 236 6.35 13.30 30.21
C GLN A 236 7.20 12.09 29.79
N ASN A 237 7.39 11.12 30.69
CA ASN A 237 8.15 9.91 30.39
C ASN A 237 7.53 9.12 29.24
N CYS A 238 6.21 8.92 29.26
CA CYS A 238 5.51 8.20 28.18
C CYS A 238 5.70 8.88 26.82
N PHE A 239 5.53 10.20 26.75
CA PHE A 239 5.75 10.93 25.49
C PHE A 239 7.21 10.86 25.01
N PHE A 240 8.19 10.90 25.91
CA PHE A 240 9.60 10.74 25.52
C PHE A 240 9.94 9.31 25.06
N GLU A 241 9.32 8.29 25.65
CA GLU A 241 9.48 6.90 25.19
C GLU A 241 8.87 6.67 23.81
N ALA A 242 7.66 7.21 23.59
CA ALA A 242 7.02 7.22 22.28
C ALA A 242 7.93 7.90 21.25
N ALA A 243 8.50 9.06 21.60
CA ALA A 243 9.30 9.82 20.67
C ALA A 243 10.65 9.20 20.29
N LYS A 244 11.25 8.41 21.18
CA LYS A 244 12.46 7.62 20.86
C LYS A 244 12.19 6.42 19.96
N THR A 245 10.93 6.02 19.82
CA THR A 245 10.55 4.78 19.13
C THR A 245 9.80 5.06 17.83
N ALA A 246 9.14 6.21 17.72
CA ALA A 246 8.30 6.53 16.58
C ALA A 246 9.07 6.57 15.25
N THR A 247 8.49 5.90 14.24
CA THR A 247 8.86 6.01 12.83
C THR A 247 7.73 6.65 12.04
N TYR A 248 8.08 7.32 10.94
CA TYR A 248 7.08 7.88 10.04
C TYR A 248 6.45 6.73 9.23
N SER A 249 5.16 6.47 9.45
CA SER A 249 4.42 5.36 8.84
C SER A 249 3.00 5.79 8.47
N ASN A 250 2.32 5.04 7.60
CA ASN A 250 0.97 5.39 7.17
C ASN A 250 -0.05 5.26 8.28
N CYS A 251 0.06 4.24 9.12
CA CYS A 251 -0.97 3.95 10.11
C CYS A 251 -1.23 5.20 10.96
N HIS A 252 -0.17 5.96 11.33
CA HIS A 252 -0.34 7.17 12.15
C HIS A 252 0.84 8.17 12.03
N PRO A 253 0.96 8.95 10.94
CA PRO A 253 1.99 9.99 10.81
C PRO A 253 1.92 11.02 11.95
N TYR A 254 0.72 11.22 12.51
CA TYR A 254 0.46 12.03 13.70
C TYR A 254 1.35 11.69 14.90
N TYR A 255 1.52 10.40 15.24
CA TYR A 255 2.29 10.02 16.43
C TYR A 255 3.77 10.35 16.24
N TYR A 256 4.31 10.09 15.04
CA TYR A 256 5.69 10.48 14.71
C TYR A 256 5.88 12.00 14.81
N ILE A 257 5.01 12.78 14.18
CA ILE A 257 5.13 14.24 14.17
C ILE A 257 5.04 14.79 15.60
N CYS A 258 4.07 14.34 16.40
CA CYS A 258 3.93 14.76 17.79
C CYS A 258 5.10 14.34 18.67
N ALA A 259 5.63 13.14 18.45
CA ALA A 259 6.86 12.67 19.07
C ALA A 259 8.04 13.62 18.78
N GLN A 260 8.24 14.00 17.52
CA GLN A 260 9.30 14.94 17.14
C GLN A 260 9.09 16.32 17.77
N PHE A 261 7.85 16.83 17.81
CA PHE A 261 7.52 18.06 18.54
C PHE A 261 7.96 17.96 20.00
N ILE A 262 7.63 16.87 20.69
CA ILE A 262 7.99 16.66 22.10
C ILE A 262 9.52 16.65 22.29
N LEU A 263 10.26 15.96 21.41
CA LEU A 263 11.73 15.94 21.49
C LEU A 263 12.33 17.33 21.30
N LYS A 264 11.86 18.10 20.32
CA LYS A 264 12.36 19.46 20.05
C LYS A 264 12.00 20.44 21.16
N LEU A 265 10.78 20.37 21.68
CA LEU A 265 10.36 21.16 22.84
C LEU A 265 11.21 20.87 24.07
N LYS A 266 11.64 19.61 24.27
CA LYS A 266 12.56 19.23 25.35
C LYS A 266 13.96 19.80 25.13
N GLN A 267 14.51 19.65 23.92
CA GLN A 267 15.83 20.18 23.55
C GLN A 267 15.92 21.69 23.78
N ASN A 268 14.82 22.40 23.51
CA ASN A 268 14.73 23.85 23.66
C ASN A 268 14.33 24.32 25.08
N ASN A 269 14.21 23.42 26.05
CA ASN A 269 13.73 23.72 27.41
C ASN A 269 12.41 24.52 27.42
N SER A 270 11.48 24.19 26.50
CA SER A 270 10.24 24.95 26.33
C SER A 270 9.38 24.95 27.59
N ASN A 271 8.78 26.10 27.87
CA ASN A 271 7.79 26.27 28.93
C ASN A 271 6.56 25.36 28.75
N LEU A 272 6.28 24.91 27.53
CA LEU A 272 5.18 23.99 27.25
C LEU A 272 5.38 22.63 27.92
N ILE A 273 6.63 22.21 28.16
CA ILE A 273 6.94 20.94 28.82
C ILE A 273 7.29 21.16 30.29
N SER A 274 8.00 22.23 30.64
CA SER A 274 8.47 22.45 32.02
C SER A 274 7.38 22.95 32.98
N ASN A 275 6.39 23.70 32.49
CA ASN A 275 5.30 24.21 33.32
C ASN A 275 4.09 23.26 33.31
N LYS A 276 3.69 22.75 34.47
CA LYS A 276 2.56 21.80 34.62
C LYS A 276 1.25 22.31 34.00
N MET A 277 0.90 23.58 34.18
CA MET A 277 -0.34 24.14 33.64
C MET A 277 -0.30 24.25 32.11
N LYS A 278 0.85 24.62 31.53
CA LYS A 278 1.03 24.69 30.08
C LYS A 278 1.06 23.29 29.46
N PHE A 279 1.75 22.35 30.11
CA PHE A 279 1.81 20.96 29.69
C PHE A 279 0.44 20.29 29.68
N ALA A 280 -0.44 20.64 30.63
CA ALA A 280 -1.83 20.18 30.61
C ALA A 280 -2.60 20.59 29.34
N LYS A 281 -2.21 21.70 28.70
CA LYS A 281 -2.81 22.21 27.45
C LYS A 281 -2.09 21.71 26.20
N LEU A 282 -1.07 20.85 26.33
CA LEU A 282 -0.25 20.38 25.21
C LEU A 282 -1.11 19.64 24.17
N ASN A 283 -2.08 18.86 24.64
CA ASN A 283 -3.01 18.15 23.77
C ASN A 283 -3.82 19.11 22.89
N GLU A 284 -4.43 20.15 23.48
CA GLU A 284 -5.23 21.14 22.75
C GLU A 284 -4.37 22.04 21.86
N THR A 285 -3.17 22.38 22.32
CA THR A 285 -2.28 23.34 21.65
C THR A 285 -1.61 22.74 20.43
N ILE A 286 -1.21 21.46 20.50
CA ILE A 286 -0.41 20.79 19.45
C ILE A 286 -1.11 19.54 18.96
N PHE A 287 -1.31 18.56 19.84
CA PHE A 287 -1.59 17.19 19.41
C PHE A 287 -2.92 17.06 18.67
N ALA A 288 -4.01 17.61 19.22
CA ALA A 288 -5.32 17.59 18.55
C ALA A 288 -5.25 18.29 17.18
N LYS A 289 -4.48 19.38 17.06
CA LYS A 289 -4.33 20.11 15.79
C LYS A 289 -3.56 19.30 14.75
N ILE A 290 -2.43 18.71 15.13
CA ILE A 290 -1.65 17.84 14.22
C ILE A 290 -2.48 16.62 13.82
N LYS A 291 -3.20 16.00 14.77
CA LYS A 291 -4.10 14.88 14.46
C LYS A 291 -5.13 15.29 13.42
N ASN A 292 -5.81 16.42 13.63
CA ASN A 292 -6.80 16.93 12.70
C ASN A 292 -6.19 17.24 11.32
N ILE A 293 -4.97 17.80 11.24
CA ILE A 293 -4.29 18.01 9.95
C ILE A 293 -4.06 16.68 9.25
N CYS A 294 -3.49 15.67 9.94
CA CYS A 294 -3.24 14.36 9.36
C CYS A 294 -4.54 13.67 8.91
N ASP A 295 -5.61 13.75 9.70
CA ASP A 295 -6.93 13.19 9.37
C ASP A 295 -7.49 13.85 8.11
N LEU A 296 -7.48 15.19 8.04
CA LEU A 296 -7.94 15.95 6.86
C LEU A 296 -7.08 15.65 5.62
N THR A 297 -5.76 15.51 5.79
CA THR A 297 -4.83 15.11 4.73
C THR A 297 -5.19 13.72 4.18
N ASN A 298 -5.42 12.75 5.06
CA ASN A 298 -5.82 11.40 4.66
C ASN A 298 -7.16 11.40 3.93
N ASP A 299 -8.14 12.17 4.41
CA ASP A 299 -9.42 12.32 3.73
C ASP A 299 -9.26 12.89 2.31
N ILE A 300 -8.40 13.90 2.12
CA ILE A 300 -8.09 14.43 0.79
C ILE A 300 -7.44 13.34 -0.07
N LYS A 301 -6.46 12.62 0.46
CA LYS A 301 -5.80 11.49 -0.21
C LYS A 301 -6.82 10.45 -0.71
N TYR A 302 -7.79 10.09 0.13
CA TYR A 302 -8.90 9.20 -0.24
C TYR A 302 -9.80 9.77 -1.33
N ASN A 303 -10.13 11.07 -1.30
CA ASN A 303 -10.94 11.71 -2.35
C ASN A 303 -10.21 11.79 -3.71
N LEU A 304 -8.88 11.73 -3.70
CA LEU A 304 -8.03 11.70 -4.89
C LEU A 304 -7.74 10.28 -5.38
N LEU A 305 -8.14 9.24 -4.66
CA LEU A 305 -7.91 7.87 -5.10
C LEU A 305 -8.67 7.57 -6.40
N VAL A 306 -8.02 6.91 -7.34
CA VAL A 306 -8.64 6.38 -8.56
C VAL A 306 -9.27 5.03 -8.21
N PHE A 307 -10.39 5.03 -7.48
CA PHE A 307 -11.11 3.79 -7.16
C PHE A 307 -11.64 3.12 -8.43
N ASN A 308 -11.34 1.82 -8.58
CA ASN A 308 -11.98 0.93 -9.55
C ASN A 308 -12.10 -0.47 -8.92
N LEU A 309 -13.09 -0.67 -8.06
CA LEU A 309 -13.38 -1.99 -7.46
C LEU A 309 -14.80 -2.49 -7.68
N PHE A 310 -15.80 -1.62 -7.87
CA PHE A 310 -17.20 -2.06 -7.96
C PHE A 310 -18.03 -1.37 -9.06
N ASP A 311 -17.49 -0.35 -9.71
CA ASP A 311 -18.12 0.17 -10.91
C ASP A 311 -17.55 -0.57 -12.11
N ASN A 312 -18.43 -1.06 -12.98
CA ASN A 312 -18.11 -1.36 -14.38
C ASN A 312 -17.75 -0.05 -15.13
N ASN A 313 -16.87 0.79 -14.54
CA ASN A 313 -16.40 2.02 -15.11
C ASN A 313 -15.33 1.67 -16.16
N GLU A 314 -15.81 1.19 -17.30
CA GLU A 314 -15.01 0.88 -18.49
C GLU A 314 -14.16 2.07 -18.96
N GLN A 315 -14.45 3.28 -18.48
CA GLN A 315 -13.93 4.56 -18.94
C GLN A 315 -12.51 4.90 -18.41
N GLU A 316 -12.16 4.52 -17.17
CA GLU A 316 -10.82 4.68 -16.56
C GLU A 316 -10.09 3.33 -16.33
N ARG A 317 -10.41 2.31 -17.14
CA ARG A 317 -9.87 0.93 -17.00
C ARG A 317 -8.35 0.78 -17.15
N ARG A 318 -7.67 1.81 -17.65
CA ARG A 318 -6.22 1.84 -17.90
C ARG A 318 -5.70 3.27 -17.80
N VAL A 319 -4.42 3.41 -17.49
CA VAL A 319 -3.68 4.68 -17.53
C VAL A 319 -2.34 4.47 -18.21
N ALA A 320 -1.72 5.54 -18.72
CA ALA A 320 -0.54 5.44 -19.55
C ALA A 320 0.70 6.09 -18.94
N HIS A 321 1.82 5.37 -18.96
CA HIS A 321 3.12 5.92 -18.67
C HIS A 321 3.83 6.32 -19.97
N TYR A 322 4.11 7.60 -20.15
CA TYR A 322 4.85 8.11 -21.31
C TYR A 322 6.35 8.08 -21.02
N THR A 323 7.12 7.43 -21.88
CA THR A 323 8.56 7.22 -21.64
C THR A 323 9.36 7.06 -22.94
N LYS A 324 10.69 6.96 -22.80
CA LYS A 324 11.59 6.75 -23.93
C LYS A 324 11.50 5.30 -24.44
N PRO A 325 11.65 5.05 -25.76
CA PRO A 325 11.69 3.69 -26.29
C PRO A 325 12.77 2.81 -25.62
N ALA A 326 13.92 3.38 -25.28
CA ALA A 326 15.00 2.68 -24.58
C ALA A 326 14.61 2.20 -23.17
N VAL A 327 13.76 2.96 -22.46
CA VAL A 327 13.25 2.55 -21.14
C VAL A 327 12.30 1.36 -21.32
N LEU A 328 11.35 1.45 -22.25
CA LEU A 328 10.46 0.33 -22.60
C LEU A 328 11.25 -0.92 -23.00
N PHE A 329 12.32 -0.77 -23.79
CA PHE A 329 13.20 -1.86 -24.15
C PHE A 329 13.81 -2.53 -22.91
N ASN A 330 14.33 -1.75 -21.94
CA ASN A 330 14.90 -2.29 -20.70
C ASN A 330 13.85 -3.01 -19.83
N LEU A 331 12.62 -2.50 -19.81
CA LEU A 331 11.49 -3.09 -19.08
C LEU A 331 10.99 -4.42 -19.68
N LEU A 332 11.41 -4.77 -20.91
CA LEU A 332 10.93 -5.96 -21.62
C LEU A 332 12.05 -6.92 -22.06
N LYS A 333 13.31 -6.47 -22.15
CA LYS A 333 14.40 -7.25 -22.74
C LYS A 333 14.88 -8.38 -21.84
N GLY A 334 15.20 -9.51 -22.47
CA GLY A 334 15.92 -10.63 -21.84
C GLY A 334 15.05 -11.51 -20.95
N GLU A 335 15.71 -12.41 -20.20
CA GLU A 335 15.07 -13.32 -19.24
C GLU A 335 14.80 -12.65 -17.89
N ASN A 336 15.56 -11.59 -17.57
CA ASN A 336 15.39 -10.80 -16.33
C ASN A 336 15.31 -9.29 -16.68
N PRO A 337 14.14 -8.81 -17.12
CA PRO A 337 13.96 -7.41 -17.49
C PRO A 337 14.05 -6.48 -16.28
N SER A 338 14.32 -5.20 -16.52
CA SER A 338 14.30 -4.20 -15.44
C SER A 338 12.88 -4.06 -14.85
N LYS A 339 12.81 -3.78 -13.55
CA LYS A 339 11.55 -3.45 -12.86
C LYS A 339 11.14 -2.00 -13.16
N PHE A 340 9.84 -1.73 -13.08
CA PHE A 340 9.30 -0.37 -13.05
C PHE A 340 9.81 0.38 -11.82
N ARG A 341 9.99 1.69 -11.91
CA ARG A 341 10.66 2.48 -10.87
C ARG A 341 9.80 3.66 -10.46
N LEU A 342 9.80 3.97 -9.17
CA LEU A 342 9.35 5.27 -8.65
C LEU A 342 10.61 6.07 -8.32
N ASN A 343 10.68 7.29 -8.84
CA ASN A 343 11.86 8.14 -8.70
C ASN A 343 11.66 9.14 -7.57
N ILE A 344 12.75 9.54 -6.92
CA ILE A 344 12.70 10.56 -5.87
C ILE A 344 12.19 11.90 -6.41
N VAL A 345 11.34 12.57 -5.64
CA VAL A 345 10.69 13.82 -6.07
C VAL A 345 11.65 15.00 -6.13
N ASP A 346 12.67 15.01 -5.27
CA ASP A 346 13.64 16.10 -5.13
C ASP A 346 14.38 16.47 -6.43
N PHE A 347 14.44 15.55 -7.40
CA PHE A 347 15.15 15.73 -8.69
C PHE A 347 14.25 15.67 -9.91
N MET A 348 12.94 15.89 -9.72
CA MET A 348 12.00 15.98 -10.83
C MET A 348 12.25 17.21 -11.71
N ASN A 349 11.77 17.15 -12.96
CA ASN A 349 11.92 18.24 -13.92
C ASN A 349 11.15 19.50 -13.51
N ASP A 350 10.03 19.35 -12.79
CA ASP A 350 9.30 20.46 -12.20
C ASP A 350 9.81 20.71 -10.78
N PRO A 351 10.61 21.77 -10.55
CA PRO A 351 11.13 22.04 -9.21
C PRO A 351 10.06 22.51 -8.22
N SER A 352 8.84 22.82 -8.68
CA SER A 352 7.70 23.15 -7.80
C SER A 352 6.94 21.92 -7.30
N GLU A 353 7.32 20.74 -7.78
CA GLU A 353 6.75 19.47 -7.36
C GLU A 353 6.94 19.29 -5.85
N ASN A 354 5.89 18.86 -5.14
CA ASN A 354 5.81 18.78 -3.68
C ASN A 354 5.83 20.15 -2.94
N GLN A 355 5.89 21.28 -3.65
CA GLN A 355 6.04 22.62 -3.05
C GLN A 355 4.80 23.52 -3.18
N VAL A 356 3.87 23.22 -4.08
CA VAL A 356 2.68 24.05 -4.32
C VAL A 356 1.85 24.21 -3.04
N LEU A 357 1.55 23.09 -2.37
CA LEU A 357 0.76 23.09 -1.14
C LEU A 357 1.50 23.76 0.01
N THR A 358 2.76 23.38 0.25
CA THR A 358 3.58 23.91 1.36
C THR A 358 3.77 25.42 1.24
N SER A 359 4.02 25.92 0.02
CA SER A 359 4.12 27.35 -0.27
C SER A 359 2.81 28.09 0.04
N TRP A 360 1.65 27.54 -0.35
CA TRP A 360 0.33 28.14 -0.04
C TRP A 360 0.01 28.14 1.46
N LEU A 361 0.51 27.15 2.20
CA LEU A 361 0.40 27.05 3.66
C LEU A 361 1.41 27.92 4.41
N ASN A 362 2.29 28.65 3.71
CA ASN A 362 3.40 29.41 4.27
C ASN A 362 4.37 28.58 5.12
N ILE A 363 4.54 27.30 4.78
CA ILE A 363 5.58 26.43 5.35
C ILE A 363 6.71 26.27 4.34
N GLY A 364 7.95 26.32 4.83
CA GLY A 364 9.14 26.32 3.97
C GLY A 364 9.33 24.98 3.24
N ASN A 365 10.20 24.98 2.23
CA ASN A 365 10.69 23.72 1.65
C ASN A 365 11.81 23.14 2.53
N HIS A 366 11.83 21.82 2.66
CA HIS A 366 12.76 21.09 3.52
C HIS A 366 13.42 19.95 2.74
N PRO A 367 14.33 20.27 1.79
CA PRO A 367 15.03 19.27 1.00
C PRO A 367 15.97 18.38 1.84
N ASP A 368 16.34 18.81 3.05
CA ASP A 368 17.17 18.03 3.96
C ASP A 368 16.37 17.04 4.82
N SER A 369 15.04 16.97 4.65
CA SER A 369 14.23 16.04 5.44
C SER A 369 14.61 14.59 5.15
N GLU A 370 14.72 13.80 6.22
CA GLU A 370 15.04 12.37 6.13
C GLU A 370 13.87 11.56 5.55
N ILE A 371 12.65 12.08 5.60
CA ILE A 371 11.48 11.45 4.99
C ILE A 371 11.34 11.93 3.54
N LYS A 372 11.48 11.00 2.59
CA LYS A 372 11.47 11.25 1.15
C LYS A 372 10.23 10.68 0.49
N SER A 373 9.80 11.34 -0.58
CA SER A 373 8.73 10.88 -1.45
C SER A 373 9.31 10.38 -2.77
N PHE A 374 8.83 9.23 -3.22
CA PHE A 374 9.09 8.66 -4.52
C PHE A 374 7.78 8.57 -5.29
N LEU A 375 7.79 8.88 -6.59
CA LEU A 375 6.60 8.79 -7.41
C LEU A 375 6.85 8.24 -8.80
N ALA A 376 5.78 7.74 -9.40
CA ALA A 376 5.69 7.49 -10.83
C ALA A 376 4.42 8.11 -11.39
N SER A 377 4.58 8.82 -12.51
CA SER A 377 3.52 9.56 -13.19
C SER A 377 2.88 8.74 -14.31
N PHE A 378 1.57 8.86 -14.43
CA PHE A 378 0.74 8.29 -15.47
C PHE A 378 -0.24 9.35 -15.97
N SER A 379 -0.82 9.14 -17.15
CA SER A 379 -1.86 10.00 -17.69
C SER A 379 -3.11 9.21 -17.98
N PHE A 380 -4.28 9.82 -17.77
CA PHE A 380 -5.56 9.26 -18.19
C PHE A 380 -5.70 9.16 -19.72
N ASN A 381 -4.87 9.90 -20.47
CA ASN A 381 -4.91 9.93 -21.92
C ASN A 381 -3.82 9.02 -22.51
N HIS A 382 -4.19 7.86 -23.06
CA HIS A 382 -3.17 6.86 -23.49
C HIS A 382 -2.52 7.14 -24.85
N ASN A 383 -3.17 7.93 -25.70
CA ASN A 383 -2.68 8.30 -27.02
C ASN A 383 -2.92 9.79 -27.27
N CYS A 384 -2.08 10.61 -26.64
CA CYS A 384 -2.20 12.06 -26.63
C CYS A 384 -0.96 12.73 -27.23
N LEU A 385 -1.18 13.60 -28.22
CA LEU A 385 -0.09 14.33 -28.86
C LEU A 385 0.64 15.26 -27.89
N ASN A 386 -0.08 15.94 -27.00
CA ASN A 386 0.54 16.83 -26.00
C ASN A 386 1.52 16.05 -25.12
N GLN A 387 1.11 14.88 -24.64
CA GLN A 387 1.97 13.99 -23.85
C GLN A 387 3.19 13.52 -24.63
N PHE A 388 3.02 13.09 -25.89
CA PHE A 388 4.12 12.69 -26.76
C PHE A 388 5.10 13.83 -27.08
N ARG A 389 4.65 15.09 -27.04
CA ARG A 389 5.54 16.25 -27.22
C ARG A 389 6.39 16.52 -25.99
N LEU A 390 5.82 16.31 -24.80
CA LEU A 390 6.44 16.62 -23.51
C LEU A 390 7.38 15.50 -23.03
N TYR A 391 7.01 14.24 -23.23
CA TYR A 391 7.66 13.12 -22.56
C TYR A 391 8.28 12.10 -23.52
N GLY A 392 9.38 11.50 -23.09
CA GLY A 392 9.94 10.32 -23.73
C GLY A 392 10.62 10.56 -25.08
N ASN A 393 10.88 11.82 -25.45
CA ASN A 393 11.57 12.15 -26.70
C ASN A 393 12.98 11.50 -26.74
N GLU A 394 13.25 10.76 -27.81
CA GLU A 394 14.54 10.17 -28.15
C GLU A 394 15.28 11.11 -29.12
N ASP A 395 16.58 11.34 -28.89
CA ASP A 395 17.42 12.22 -29.72
C ASP A 395 16.85 13.64 -29.93
N ASN A 396 16.10 14.16 -28.94
CA ASN A 396 15.36 15.43 -29.01
C ASN A 396 14.32 15.50 -30.15
N ILE A 397 13.90 14.36 -30.68
CA ILE A 397 12.86 14.27 -31.71
C ILE A 397 11.49 14.28 -31.02
N ILE A 398 10.73 15.33 -31.25
CA ILE A 398 9.39 15.52 -30.66
C ILE A 398 8.45 14.40 -31.14
N GLY A 399 7.74 13.77 -30.21
CA GLY A 399 6.77 12.71 -30.53
C GLY A 399 7.42 11.39 -30.94
N SER A 400 8.69 11.19 -30.64
CA SER A 400 9.40 9.92 -30.86
C SER A 400 9.25 8.91 -29.72
N GLY A 401 8.68 9.34 -28.59
CA GLY A 401 8.45 8.53 -27.40
C GLY A 401 7.42 7.41 -27.57
N VAL A 402 7.18 6.69 -26.47
CA VAL A 402 6.18 5.63 -26.36
C VAL A 402 5.27 5.87 -25.17
N SER A 403 4.04 5.38 -25.26
CA SER A 403 3.06 5.35 -24.18
C SER A 403 2.72 3.90 -23.86
N ILE A 404 2.88 3.53 -22.60
CA ILE A 404 2.63 2.18 -22.08
C ILE A 404 1.33 2.24 -21.29
N ALA A 405 0.26 1.66 -21.81
CA ALA A 405 -1.04 1.64 -21.14
C ALA A 405 -1.16 0.39 -20.24
N PHE A 406 -1.24 0.62 -18.94
CA PHE A 406 -1.34 -0.40 -17.91
C PHE A 406 -2.79 -0.69 -17.55
N ASN A 407 -3.15 -1.96 -17.37
CA ASN A 407 -4.45 -2.31 -16.78
C ASN A 407 -4.47 -2.06 -15.27
N LYS A 408 -5.69 -2.09 -14.73
CA LYS A 408 -5.97 -1.90 -13.30
C LYS A 408 -5.19 -2.84 -12.37
N ASN A 409 -4.82 -4.06 -12.80
CA ASN A 409 -4.13 -5.03 -11.95
C ASN A 409 -2.67 -4.64 -11.67
N PHE A 410 -2.14 -3.64 -12.39
CA PHE A 410 -0.84 -3.07 -12.06
C PHE A 410 -0.84 -2.29 -10.74
N PHE A 411 -2.01 -1.83 -10.29
CA PHE A 411 -2.17 -0.93 -9.15
C PHE A 411 -2.85 -1.65 -7.99
N GLY A 412 -2.42 -1.32 -6.77
CA GLY A 412 -3.04 -1.77 -5.54
C GLY A 412 -4.21 -0.90 -5.10
N LEU A 413 -4.86 -1.32 -4.02
CA LEU A 413 -6.03 -0.62 -3.44
C LEU A 413 -5.77 -0.19 -2.00
N ASP A 414 -4.74 -0.75 -1.38
CA ASP A 414 -4.35 -0.47 -0.01
C ASP A 414 -3.62 0.88 0.06
N THR A 415 -4.37 1.92 0.43
CA THR A 415 -3.82 3.27 0.64
C THR A 415 -2.81 3.36 1.76
N GLU A 416 -2.71 2.32 2.60
CA GLU A 416 -1.73 2.25 3.68
C GLU A 416 -0.33 1.88 3.22
N ARG A 417 -0.18 1.33 2.01
CA ARG A 417 1.12 0.97 1.42
C ARG A 417 1.86 2.14 0.79
N SER A 418 1.21 3.30 0.64
CA SER A 418 1.83 4.51 0.11
C SER A 418 2.91 5.11 1.02
N ILE A 419 3.01 4.67 2.27
CA ILE A 419 4.07 5.05 3.20
C ILE A 419 4.65 3.78 3.80
N ASN A 420 5.98 3.68 3.86
CA ASN A 420 6.64 2.53 4.47
C ASN A 420 6.23 2.39 5.94
N ASN A 421 5.79 1.20 6.34
CA ASN A 421 5.40 0.89 7.70
C ASN A 421 6.51 0.13 8.46
N GLU A 422 7.61 -0.24 7.80
CA GLU A 422 8.76 -0.90 8.43
C GLU A 422 9.54 0.08 9.33
N ILE A 423 10.04 -0.44 10.46
CA ILE A 423 10.85 0.35 11.39
C ILE A 423 12.30 0.30 10.95
N ILE A 424 12.76 1.42 10.42
CA ILE A 424 14.14 1.60 9.99
C ILE A 424 15.00 1.81 11.23
N SER A 425 15.67 0.74 11.67
CA SER A 425 16.55 0.78 12.83
C SER A 425 17.82 1.55 12.51
N LEU A 426 17.85 2.85 12.85
CA LEU A 426 18.98 3.77 12.62
C LEU A 426 20.29 3.35 13.34
N HIS A 427 20.29 2.31 14.17
CA HIS A 427 21.48 1.74 14.84
C HIS A 427 21.50 0.20 14.71
N SER A 428 21.84 -0.32 13.53
CA SER A 428 22.28 -1.70 13.40
C SER A 428 23.41 -1.84 12.39
N ILE A 429 24.61 -1.98 12.96
CA ILE A 429 25.76 -2.70 12.42
C ILE A 429 25.28 -3.97 11.69
N LYS A 430 25.86 -4.25 10.52
CA LYS A 430 25.70 -5.55 9.83
C LYS A 430 25.86 -6.73 10.80
N SER A 431 24.98 -7.72 10.65
CA SER A 431 24.83 -8.97 11.42
C SER A 431 23.91 -8.83 12.63
N ILE A 432 22.93 -9.72 12.84
CA ILE A 432 23.03 -11.18 12.87
C ILE A 432 21.78 -11.80 12.21
N LYS A 433 22.00 -12.73 11.29
CA LYS A 433 20.99 -13.71 10.85
C LYS A 433 20.37 -14.33 12.10
N SER A 434 19.07 -14.14 12.33
CA SER A 434 18.34 -14.90 13.34
C SER A 434 18.57 -16.40 13.09
N PHE A 435 18.86 -17.09 14.19
CA PHE A 435 19.44 -18.42 14.24
C PHE A 435 18.66 -19.45 13.41
N GLU A 436 19.39 -20.15 12.53
CA GLU A 436 19.00 -21.45 12.01
C GLU A 436 18.88 -22.44 13.18
N ASN A 437 17.66 -22.90 13.48
CA ASN A 437 17.46 -24.20 14.12
C ASN A 437 16.74 -25.12 13.13
N LYS A 438 17.48 -26.14 12.71
CA LYS A 438 17.02 -27.22 11.83
C LYS A 438 16.02 -28.10 12.58
N GLN A 439 14.73 -27.96 12.26
CA GLN A 439 13.79 -29.07 12.16
C GLN A 439 12.63 -28.62 11.26
N VAL A 440 12.58 -29.24 10.07
CA VAL A 440 11.55 -29.21 9.02
C VAL A 440 10.40 -28.22 9.26
N LYS A 441 10.60 -27.00 8.73
CA LYS A 441 9.63 -25.92 8.54
C LYS A 441 8.48 -26.36 7.64
N PHE A 442 7.26 -26.17 8.09
CA PHE A 442 6.17 -25.68 7.24
C PHE A 442 5.42 -24.63 8.07
N GLU A 443 6.10 -23.50 8.27
CA GLU A 443 5.52 -22.30 8.82
C GLU A 443 4.69 -21.65 7.71
N THR A 444 3.39 -21.51 7.93
CA THR A 444 2.72 -20.27 7.60
C THR A 444 3.15 -19.21 8.60
N GLU A 445 4.32 -18.63 8.34
CA GLU A 445 4.43 -17.19 8.50
C GLU A 445 3.24 -16.60 7.70
N GLN A 446 2.71 -15.44 8.09
CA GLN A 446 2.45 -14.48 7.01
C GLN A 446 3.77 -14.42 6.28
N ILE A 447 3.86 -15.18 5.20
CA ILE A 447 5.05 -15.22 4.40
C ILE A 447 5.04 -13.86 3.68
N GLU A 448 5.48 -12.82 4.39
CA GLU A 448 6.52 -11.93 3.90
C GLU A 448 7.71 -12.82 3.50
N ILE A 449 7.53 -13.61 2.44
CA ILE A 449 8.60 -13.80 1.50
C ILE A 449 8.81 -12.36 1.05
N LYS A 450 9.86 -11.74 1.60
CA LYS A 450 10.68 -10.79 0.85
C LYS A 450 11.06 -11.50 -0.44
N SER A 451 10.10 -11.55 -1.37
CA SER A 451 10.35 -11.84 -2.76
C SER A 451 11.34 -10.74 -3.12
N ALA A 452 12.54 -11.16 -3.52
CA ALA A 452 13.68 -10.28 -3.64
C ALA A 452 13.27 -8.95 -4.31
N ASN A 453 13.24 -7.88 -3.50
CA ASN A 453 13.16 -6.49 -3.91
C ASN A 453 11.92 -6.07 -4.74
N THR A 454 10.69 -6.44 -4.36
CA THR A 454 9.48 -5.84 -4.97
C THR A 454 8.57 -5.22 -3.93
N LEU A 455 8.21 -3.96 -4.14
CA LEU A 455 7.19 -3.28 -3.35
C LEU A 455 5.81 -3.94 -3.52
N TYR A 456 5.01 -3.91 -2.46
CA TYR A 456 3.60 -4.28 -2.53
C TYR A 456 2.85 -3.40 -3.54
N PRO A 457 1.77 -3.90 -4.18
CA PRO A 457 1.01 -3.13 -5.14
C PRO A 457 0.57 -1.78 -4.58
N LEU A 458 0.96 -0.69 -5.25
CA LEU A 458 0.68 0.66 -4.78
C LEU A 458 -0.57 1.24 -5.45
N PRO A 459 -1.38 2.00 -4.71
CA PRO A 459 -2.55 2.68 -5.24
C PRO A 459 -2.20 3.82 -6.20
N LEU A 460 -3.18 4.15 -7.04
CA LEU A 460 -3.11 5.23 -8.00
C LEU A 460 -4.01 6.40 -7.56
N TYR A 461 -3.47 7.61 -7.54
CA TYR A 461 -4.19 8.82 -7.17
C TYR A 461 -4.20 9.81 -8.33
N ARG A 462 -5.32 10.51 -8.55
CA ARG A 462 -5.38 11.60 -9.54
C ARG A 462 -4.75 12.86 -8.95
N CYS A 463 -4.08 13.64 -9.79
CA CYS A 463 -3.56 14.94 -9.36
C CYS A 463 -4.70 15.96 -9.17
N LEU A 464 -4.54 16.82 -8.17
CA LEU A 464 -5.30 18.05 -7.99
C LEU A 464 -4.48 19.21 -8.57
N TYR A 465 -5.03 19.86 -9.59
CA TYR A 465 -4.49 21.10 -10.12
C TYR A 465 -4.98 22.26 -9.27
N PHE A 466 -4.07 23.07 -8.76
CA PHE A 466 -4.38 24.17 -7.85
C PHE A 466 -3.60 25.43 -8.25
N ASP A 467 -4.28 26.55 -8.37
CA ASP A 467 -3.66 27.88 -8.43
C ASP A 467 -3.85 28.60 -7.08
N PRO A 468 -2.79 28.69 -6.27
CA PRO A 468 -2.82 29.37 -4.98
C PRO A 468 -3.28 30.84 -5.02
N LYS A 469 -3.11 31.54 -6.17
CA LYS A 469 -3.42 32.96 -6.28
C LYS A 469 -4.89 33.21 -6.57
N THR A 470 -5.49 32.42 -7.44
CA THR A 470 -6.89 32.58 -7.85
C THR A 470 -7.84 31.68 -7.05
N GLY A 471 -7.31 30.66 -6.39
CA GLY A 471 -8.11 29.61 -5.76
C GLY A 471 -8.76 28.65 -6.77
N TYR A 472 -8.31 28.67 -8.03
CA TYR A 472 -8.76 27.71 -9.04
C TYR A 472 -8.30 26.30 -8.68
N MET A 473 -9.22 25.34 -8.82
CA MET A 473 -8.95 23.92 -8.60
C MET A 473 -9.59 23.10 -9.73
N ALA A 474 -8.91 22.06 -10.18
CA ALA A 474 -9.41 21.07 -11.12
C ALA A 474 -8.82 19.69 -10.79
N LEU A 475 -9.54 18.62 -11.13
CA LEU A 475 -9.04 17.25 -10.99
C LEU A 475 -8.54 16.75 -12.33
N ALA A 476 -7.39 16.06 -12.30
CA ALA A 476 -6.94 15.30 -13.45
C ALA A 476 -7.98 14.26 -13.85
N LYS A 477 -8.26 14.23 -15.16
CA LYS A 477 -9.29 13.40 -15.76
C LYS A 477 -8.92 13.11 -17.21
N ARG A 478 -9.64 12.19 -17.84
CA ARG A 478 -9.46 11.95 -19.26
C ARG A 478 -10.00 13.12 -20.07
N ASN A 479 -9.36 13.46 -21.19
CA ASN A 479 -9.90 14.45 -22.11
C ASN A 479 -10.85 13.82 -23.15
N LYS A 480 -11.85 14.60 -23.59
CA LYS A 480 -12.91 14.13 -24.49
C LYS A 480 -12.36 13.62 -25.82
N GLN A 481 -11.32 14.27 -26.36
CA GLN A 481 -10.69 13.85 -27.62
C GLN A 481 -10.08 12.44 -27.52
N SER A 482 -9.35 12.15 -26.45
CA SER A 482 -8.76 10.83 -26.20
C SER A 482 -9.84 9.78 -25.99
N PHE A 483 -10.98 10.16 -25.39
CA PHE A 483 -12.14 9.30 -25.24
C PHE A 483 -12.74 8.87 -26.59
N TYR A 484 -12.91 9.83 -27.52
CA TYR A 484 -13.33 9.53 -28.89
C TYR A 484 -12.35 8.65 -29.64
N LEU A 485 -11.05 8.94 -29.52
CA LEU A 485 -10.03 8.25 -30.28
C LEU A 485 -9.96 6.75 -29.98
N GLU A 486 -10.18 6.35 -28.73
CA GLU A 486 -10.19 4.94 -28.34
C GLU A 486 -11.41 4.22 -28.90
N ASN A 487 -12.57 4.88 -28.91
CA ASN A 487 -13.85 4.24 -29.24
C ASN A 487 -14.29 4.41 -30.70
N LYS A 488 -13.56 5.20 -31.52
CA LYS A 488 -13.97 5.59 -32.88
C LYS A 488 -14.29 4.44 -33.83
N ASN A 489 -13.69 3.26 -33.62
CA ASN A 489 -13.86 2.09 -34.49
C ASN A 489 -14.94 1.13 -33.97
N GLU A 490 -15.40 1.30 -32.73
CA GLU A 490 -16.28 0.37 -32.03
C GLU A 490 -17.67 0.97 -31.74
N LYS A 491 -17.78 2.30 -31.62
CA LYS A 491 -18.99 3.00 -31.17
C LYS A 491 -19.30 4.21 -32.05
N THR A 492 -20.58 4.59 -32.12
CA THR A 492 -21.01 5.82 -32.80
C THR A 492 -20.71 7.06 -31.95
N PRO A 493 -20.54 8.26 -32.55
CA PRO A 493 -20.32 9.50 -31.81
C PRO A 493 -21.34 9.76 -30.69
N GLU A 494 -22.62 9.48 -30.93
CA GLU A 494 -23.70 9.71 -29.95
C GLU A 494 -23.59 8.77 -28.74
N THR A 495 -23.10 7.55 -28.96
CA THR A 495 -22.86 6.60 -27.88
C THR A 495 -21.66 7.03 -27.04
N ILE A 496 -20.60 7.51 -27.71
CA ILE A 496 -19.41 8.04 -27.06
C ILE A 496 -19.74 9.28 -26.23
N ASP A 497 -20.57 10.19 -26.74
CA ASP A 497 -21.02 11.38 -25.99
C ASP A 497 -21.76 11.00 -24.71
N ARG A 498 -22.69 10.03 -24.78
CA ARG A 498 -23.42 9.56 -23.60
C ARG A 498 -22.50 8.96 -22.54
N GLU A 499 -21.57 8.09 -22.95
CA GLU A 499 -20.60 7.49 -22.03
C GLU A 499 -19.62 8.51 -21.44
N TRP A 500 -19.31 9.57 -22.19
CA TRP A 500 -18.54 10.69 -21.70
C TRP A 500 -19.31 11.48 -20.64
N ASP A 501 -20.59 11.77 -20.86
CA ASP A 501 -21.42 12.46 -19.89
C ASP A 501 -21.58 11.63 -18.61
N ASP A 502 -21.78 10.31 -18.74
CA ASP A 502 -21.78 9.37 -17.62
C ASP A 502 -20.46 9.40 -16.83
N TYR A 503 -19.32 9.41 -17.55
CA TYR A 503 -18.00 9.53 -16.94
C TYR A 503 -17.83 10.83 -16.15
N ILE A 504 -18.22 11.97 -16.71
CA ILE A 504 -18.12 13.28 -16.05
C ILE A 504 -19.05 13.35 -14.83
N ASN A 505 -20.26 12.81 -14.94
CA ASN A 505 -21.19 12.73 -13.81
C ASN A 505 -20.65 11.85 -12.69
N LEU A 506 -20.07 10.68 -13.02
CA LEU A 506 -19.46 9.77 -12.05
C LEU A 506 -18.21 10.36 -11.39
N LEU A 507 -17.41 11.12 -12.15
CA LEU A 507 -16.25 11.83 -11.60
C LEU A 507 -16.68 12.78 -10.48
N ASN A 508 -17.85 13.42 -10.65
CA ASN A 508 -18.47 14.35 -9.69
C ASN A 508 -17.48 15.39 -9.17
N GLU A 509 -16.75 16.00 -10.10
CA GLU A 509 -15.60 16.86 -9.82
C GLU A 509 -15.98 18.04 -8.91
N SER A 510 -17.14 18.66 -9.14
CA SER A 510 -17.58 19.82 -8.37
C SER A 510 -17.73 19.53 -6.88
N ASP A 511 -18.38 18.42 -6.52
CA ASP A 511 -18.56 17.98 -5.13
C ASP A 511 -17.21 17.62 -4.49
N LYS A 512 -16.37 16.86 -5.20
CA LYS A 512 -15.02 16.50 -4.72
C LYS A 512 -14.16 17.74 -4.46
N ILE A 513 -14.13 18.70 -5.38
CA ILE A 513 -13.38 19.95 -5.23
C ILE A 513 -13.92 20.77 -4.05
N SER A 514 -15.25 20.87 -3.90
CA SER A 514 -15.84 21.55 -2.75
C SER A 514 -15.38 20.92 -1.42
N LYS A 515 -15.46 19.60 -1.32
CA LYS A 515 -14.99 18.83 -0.16
C LYS A 515 -13.50 18.97 0.11
N ILE A 516 -12.67 18.97 -0.93
CA ILE A 516 -11.21 19.14 -0.80
C ILE A 516 -10.87 20.55 -0.35
N ARG A 517 -11.52 21.57 -0.95
CA ARG A 517 -11.31 22.98 -0.62
C ARG A 517 -11.56 23.27 0.85
N THR A 518 -12.71 22.85 1.37
CA THR A 518 -13.04 23.03 2.80
C THR A 518 -12.01 22.38 3.72
N LYS A 519 -11.47 21.21 3.35
CA LYS A 519 -10.44 20.54 4.14
C LYS A 519 -9.09 21.27 4.06
N LEU A 520 -8.68 21.73 2.89
CA LEU A 520 -7.47 22.53 2.72
C LEU A 520 -7.54 23.85 3.50
N GLU A 521 -8.68 24.54 3.51
CA GLU A 521 -8.91 25.74 4.31
C GLU A 521 -8.81 25.46 5.81
N ALA A 522 -9.36 24.32 6.28
CA ALA A 522 -9.22 23.89 7.67
C ALA A 522 -7.76 23.57 8.04
N ILE A 523 -7.01 22.89 7.16
CA ILE A 523 -5.58 22.65 7.32
C ILE A 523 -4.81 23.97 7.40
N GLN A 524 -5.08 24.92 6.50
CA GLN A 524 -4.44 26.23 6.47
C GLN A 524 -4.63 26.98 7.79
N LYS A 525 -5.86 26.99 8.33
CA LYS A 525 -6.16 27.61 9.62
C LYS A 525 -5.36 26.95 10.75
N LEU A 526 -5.37 25.61 10.83
CA LEU A 526 -4.66 24.87 11.88
C LEU A 526 -3.13 25.08 11.81
N ILE A 527 -2.56 25.08 10.60
CA ILE A 527 -1.14 25.35 10.39
C ILE A 527 -0.81 26.79 10.78
N ALA A 528 -1.61 27.78 10.40
CA ALA A 528 -1.40 29.17 10.81
C ALA A 528 -1.43 29.33 12.34
N GLU A 529 -2.36 28.65 13.03
CA GLU A 529 -2.42 28.66 14.50
C GLU A 529 -1.17 28.05 15.17
N LEU A 530 -0.58 27.01 14.56
CA LEU A 530 0.65 26.38 15.04
C LEU A 530 1.88 27.24 14.73
N SER A 531 1.99 27.76 13.51
CA SER A 531 3.10 28.61 13.06
C SER A 531 3.16 29.95 13.80
N ASN A 532 2.02 30.50 14.22
CA ASN A 532 1.94 31.76 14.97
C ASN A 532 2.12 31.58 16.50
N ASN A 533 2.40 30.36 16.98
CA ASN A 533 2.61 30.13 18.41
C ASN A 533 4.04 30.47 18.83
N ASP A 534 4.21 31.50 19.67
CA ASP A 534 5.52 32.00 20.14
C ASP A 534 6.45 30.92 20.74
N GLU A 535 5.90 29.90 21.42
CA GLU A 535 6.71 28.83 21.99
C GLU A 535 7.12 27.79 20.93
N LEU A 536 6.29 27.58 19.90
CA LEU A 536 6.60 26.67 18.79
C LEU A 536 7.58 27.28 17.80
N GLN A 537 7.53 28.61 17.57
CA GLN A 537 8.49 29.32 16.71
C GLN A 537 9.95 29.17 17.17
N LYS A 538 10.18 28.81 18.44
CA LYS A 538 11.51 28.49 18.97
C LYS A 538 12.06 27.16 18.43
N ILE A 539 11.21 26.29 17.89
CA ILE A 539 11.61 25.02 17.27
C ILE A 539 12.20 25.32 15.89
N SER A 540 13.51 25.08 15.74
CA SER A 540 14.24 25.43 14.52
C SER A 540 13.71 24.76 13.25
N ASN A 541 13.14 23.55 13.37
CA ASN A 541 12.57 22.80 12.26
C ASN A 541 11.03 22.70 12.33
N LEU A 542 10.35 23.71 12.88
CA LEU A 542 8.88 23.74 12.98
C LEU A 542 8.21 23.50 11.62
N HIS A 543 8.63 24.21 10.59
CA HIS A 543 8.04 24.11 9.26
C HIS A 543 8.22 22.72 8.63
N GLU A 544 9.33 22.03 8.94
CA GLU A 544 9.56 20.65 8.51
C GLU A 544 8.56 19.71 9.17
N LEU A 545 8.35 19.82 10.48
CA LEU A 545 7.37 18.98 11.18
C LEU A 545 5.94 19.21 10.68
N LEU A 546 5.60 20.44 10.30
CA LEU A 546 4.30 20.76 9.71
C LEU A 546 4.19 20.24 8.27
N SER A 547 5.27 20.27 7.48
CA SER A 547 5.25 19.73 6.11
C SER A 547 5.04 18.22 6.09
N LEU A 548 5.57 17.50 7.08
CA LEU A 548 5.34 16.06 7.25
C LEU A 548 3.85 15.69 7.46
N ALA A 549 3.04 16.61 8.03
CA ALA A 549 1.62 16.38 8.27
C ALA A 549 0.77 16.44 6.98
N VAL A 550 1.28 17.08 5.93
CA VAL A 550 0.63 17.24 4.62
C VAL A 550 1.35 16.51 3.50
N LEU A 551 2.54 15.97 3.76
CA LEU A 551 3.37 15.22 2.79
C LEU A 551 2.60 14.16 1.98
N PRO A 552 1.67 13.37 2.55
CA PRO A 552 0.93 12.36 1.80
C PRO A 552 0.10 12.89 0.62
N ILE A 553 -0.24 14.18 0.60
CA ILE A 553 -0.98 14.82 -0.51
C ILE A 553 -0.14 15.85 -1.26
N SER A 554 1.01 16.28 -0.71
CA SER A 554 1.83 17.32 -1.33
C SER A 554 2.33 16.93 -2.73
N CYS A 555 2.66 15.65 -2.94
CA CYS A 555 3.03 15.13 -4.27
C CYS A 555 1.83 14.87 -5.20
N LEU A 556 0.60 15.08 -4.73
CA LEU A 556 -0.62 14.94 -5.54
C LEU A 556 -1.21 16.30 -5.94
N ILE A 557 -0.69 17.40 -5.40
CA ILE A 557 -1.12 18.76 -5.71
C ILE A 557 -0.08 19.42 -6.62
N LYS A 558 -0.52 19.81 -7.82
CA LYS A 558 0.31 20.45 -8.84
C LYS A 558 -0.24 21.82 -9.19
N HIS A 559 0.62 22.71 -9.69
CA HIS A 559 0.17 24.02 -10.11
C HIS A 559 -0.80 23.89 -11.31
N ALA A 560 -1.87 24.68 -11.33
CA ALA A 560 -2.90 24.58 -12.38
C ALA A 560 -2.40 24.87 -13.80
N ALA A 561 -1.25 25.54 -13.94
CA ALA A 561 -0.59 25.73 -15.24
C ALA A 561 -0.20 24.42 -15.96
N PHE A 562 -0.20 23.28 -15.24
CA PHE A 562 0.11 21.96 -15.77
C PHE A 562 -1.15 21.09 -15.94
N GLU A 563 -2.35 21.68 -15.95
CA GLU A 563 -3.63 20.95 -16.07
C GLU A 563 -3.68 20.05 -17.31
N ASP A 564 -3.10 20.48 -18.44
CA ASP A 564 -3.04 19.72 -19.70
C ASP A 564 -2.26 18.39 -19.60
N GLU A 565 -1.59 18.13 -18.47
CA GLU A 565 -0.91 16.86 -18.24
C GLU A 565 -1.87 15.70 -17.94
N ASP A 566 -3.06 16.00 -17.41
CA ASP A 566 -4.08 15.03 -16.99
C ASP A 566 -3.47 13.84 -16.21
N GLU A 567 -2.70 14.17 -15.18
CA GLU A 567 -1.77 13.28 -14.50
C GLU A 567 -2.41 12.52 -13.32
N CYS A 568 -2.00 11.27 -13.14
CA CYS A 568 -2.23 10.49 -11.93
C CYS A 568 -0.91 9.84 -11.49
N ARG A 569 -0.76 9.54 -10.20
CA ARG A 569 0.51 9.19 -9.57
C ARG A 569 0.38 8.00 -8.66
N MET A 570 1.38 7.13 -8.71
CA MET A 570 1.70 6.23 -7.61
C MET A 570 2.72 6.95 -6.72
N ILE A 571 2.55 6.84 -5.40
CA ILE A 571 3.45 7.45 -4.42
C ILE A 571 3.93 6.41 -3.42
N TYR A 572 5.19 6.55 -3.01
CA TYR A 572 5.82 5.79 -1.94
C TYR A 572 6.66 6.74 -1.07
N ILE A 573 6.31 6.86 0.21
CA ILE A 573 6.98 7.74 1.16
C ILE A 573 7.75 6.88 2.16
N THR A 574 9.03 7.18 2.37
CA THR A 574 9.88 6.40 3.27
C THR A 574 11.03 7.23 3.83
N HIS A 575 11.78 6.69 4.79
CA HIS A 575 13.02 7.30 5.24
C HIS A 575 14.13 7.11 4.19
N ILE A 576 15.05 8.06 4.06
CA ILE A 576 16.20 8.02 3.14
C ILE A 576 17.16 6.84 3.37
N ALA A 577 16.99 6.11 4.47
CA ALA A 577 17.82 4.96 4.87
C ALA A 577 17.06 3.62 4.68
N ASP A 578 15.97 3.63 3.93
CA ASP A 578 15.21 2.43 3.57
C ASP A 578 16.02 1.56 2.60
N ASP A 579 16.14 0.26 2.93
CA ASP A 579 16.85 -0.73 2.12
C ASP A 579 16.23 -0.94 0.72
N ASN A 580 14.98 -0.50 0.51
CA ASN A 580 14.32 -0.54 -0.80
C ASN A 580 14.80 0.57 -1.75
N ILE A 581 15.53 1.58 -1.25
CA ILE A 581 16.08 2.65 -2.07
C ILE A 581 17.32 2.12 -2.80
N VAL A 582 17.28 2.20 -4.12
CA VAL A 582 18.42 1.85 -4.96
C VAL A 582 19.34 3.05 -5.10
N GLU A 583 20.55 2.91 -4.55
CA GLU A 583 21.60 3.91 -4.68
C GLU A 583 22.18 3.99 -6.10
N PRO A 584 22.61 5.18 -6.53
CA PRO A 584 23.26 5.36 -7.82
C PRO A 584 24.60 4.62 -7.90
N GLN A 585 24.90 4.05 -9.07
CA GLN A 585 26.13 3.26 -9.28
C GLN A 585 27.37 4.13 -9.46
N ASP A 586 27.19 5.40 -9.82
CA ASP A 586 28.26 6.38 -9.99
C ASP A 586 27.78 7.80 -9.64
N TYR A 587 28.72 8.73 -9.47
CA TYR A 587 28.40 10.12 -9.15
C TYR A 587 27.60 10.82 -10.27
N GLN A 588 27.74 10.39 -11.52
CA GLN A 588 26.99 10.96 -12.65
C GLN A 588 25.49 10.66 -12.56
N SER A 589 25.13 9.56 -11.88
CA SER A 589 23.76 9.17 -11.59
C SER A 589 23.29 9.61 -10.19
N ALA A 590 24.01 10.49 -9.48
CA ALA A 590 23.69 10.90 -8.10
C ALA A 590 22.23 11.39 -7.89
N ASN A 591 21.62 11.96 -8.92
CA ASN A 591 20.22 12.42 -8.90
C ASN A 591 19.19 11.30 -9.21
N SER A 592 19.63 10.03 -9.29
CA SER A 592 18.83 8.89 -9.73
C SER A 592 18.54 7.93 -8.58
N LEU A 593 18.08 8.45 -7.44
CA LEU A 593 17.53 7.60 -6.39
C LEU A 593 16.13 7.15 -6.81
N TYR A 594 15.88 5.85 -6.71
CA TYR A 594 14.59 5.26 -7.04
C TYR A 594 14.31 4.03 -6.18
N VAL A 595 13.05 3.63 -6.14
CA VAL A 595 12.62 2.35 -5.60
C VAL A 595 12.10 1.46 -6.73
N GLU A 596 12.41 0.17 -6.67
CA GLU A 596 11.92 -0.81 -7.65
C GLU A 596 10.52 -1.31 -7.25
N TYR A 597 9.59 -1.24 -8.19
CA TYR A 597 8.21 -1.67 -8.01
C TYR A 597 8.04 -3.14 -8.42
N THR A 598 7.75 -3.40 -9.70
CA THR A 598 7.53 -4.75 -10.22
C THR A 598 7.84 -4.84 -11.71
N HIS A 599 7.87 -6.06 -12.26
CA HIS A 599 7.97 -6.29 -13.70
C HIS A 599 6.65 -5.92 -14.39
N VAL A 600 6.73 -5.33 -15.58
CA VAL A 600 5.56 -4.68 -16.21
C VAL A 600 4.83 -5.53 -17.22
N GLU A 601 5.50 -6.54 -17.79
CA GLU A 601 5.14 -7.12 -19.08
C GLU A 601 3.73 -7.75 -19.12
N GLU A 602 3.26 -8.29 -17.99
CA GLU A 602 1.95 -8.93 -17.82
C GLU A 602 0.81 -7.92 -17.59
N TYR A 603 1.15 -6.69 -17.21
CA TYR A 603 0.20 -5.63 -16.87
C TYR A 603 -0.06 -4.65 -18.02
N ILE A 604 0.59 -4.84 -19.17
CA ILE A 604 0.46 -3.96 -20.34
C ILE A 604 -0.74 -4.41 -21.20
N ASP A 605 -1.64 -3.48 -21.49
CA ASP A 605 -2.74 -3.68 -22.44
C ASP A 605 -2.34 -3.25 -23.85
N ASN A 606 -1.88 -2.00 -23.96
CA ASN A 606 -1.55 -1.38 -25.23
C ASN A 606 -0.19 -0.67 -25.11
N ILE A 607 0.55 -0.64 -26.22
CA ILE A 607 1.69 0.23 -26.41
C ILE A 607 1.40 1.14 -27.59
N TYR A 608 1.37 2.45 -27.34
CA TYR A 608 1.24 3.46 -28.38
C TYR A 608 2.62 4.01 -28.74
N LEU A 609 2.99 3.89 -30.00
CA LEU A 609 4.20 4.49 -30.55
C LEU A 609 3.89 5.92 -30.97
N GLY A 610 4.64 6.90 -30.46
CA GLY A 610 4.47 8.30 -30.84
C GLY A 610 4.60 8.52 -32.35
N PRO A 611 4.08 9.61 -32.92
CA PRO A 611 3.99 9.78 -34.37
C PRO A 611 5.35 9.73 -35.09
N GLN A 612 6.43 10.17 -34.43
CA GLN A 612 7.81 10.09 -34.94
C GLN A 612 8.64 8.94 -34.34
N CYS A 613 8.01 8.02 -33.60
CA CYS A 613 8.72 6.85 -33.08
C CYS A 613 9.30 5.99 -34.22
N LYS A 614 10.60 5.67 -34.12
CA LYS A 614 11.38 4.98 -35.16
C LYS A 614 10.83 3.58 -35.46
N MET A 615 10.85 3.20 -36.73
CA MET A 615 10.31 1.91 -37.19
C MET A 615 11.01 0.69 -36.56
N GLN A 616 12.31 0.80 -36.25
CA GLN A 616 13.08 -0.26 -35.60
C GLN A 616 12.49 -0.70 -34.25
N HIS A 617 11.96 0.25 -33.46
CA HIS A 617 11.33 -0.03 -32.17
C HIS A 617 10.05 -0.84 -32.36
N LYS A 618 9.24 -0.49 -33.38
CA LYS A 618 8.05 -1.24 -33.76
C LYS A 618 8.39 -2.68 -34.15
N ILE A 619 9.40 -2.88 -35.00
CA ILE A 619 9.83 -4.20 -35.47
C ILE A 619 10.30 -5.06 -34.28
N TRP A 620 11.08 -4.47 -33.38
CA TRP A 620 11.56 -5.18 -32.20
C TRP A 620 10.41 -5.63 -31.29
N LEU A 621 9.46 -4.74 -30.96
CA LEU A 621 8.30 -5.07 -30.14
C LEU A 621 7.44 -6.17 -30.78
N GLN A 622 7.18 -6.07 -32.10
CA GLN A 622 6.45 -7.10 -32.83
C GLN A 622 7.14 -8.47 -32.75
N ASN A 623 8.47 -8.49 -32.87
CA ASN A 623 9.24 -9.72 -32.76
C ASN A 623 9.24 -10.28 -31.33
N HIS A 624 9.37 -9.42 -30.32
CA HIS A 624 9.35 -9.80 -28.90
C HIS A 624 8.04 -10.48 -28.53
N PHE A 625 6.91 -9.86 -28.89
CA PHE A 625 5.60 -10.41 -28.55
C PHE A 625 5.22 -11.63 -29.40
N LYS A 626 5.60 -11.70 -30.68
CA LYS A 626 5.35 -12.89 -31.51
C LYS A 626 6.07 -14.15 -31.04
N LYS A 627 7.24 -14.00 -30.40
CA LYS A 627 8.03 -15.13 -29.90
C LYS A 627 7.46 -15.75 -28.63
N LYS A 628 6.62 -15.03 -27.88
CA LYS A 628 6.04 -15.50 -26.64
C LYS A 628 4.59 -15.94 -26.88
N GLN A 629 4.27 -17.20 -26.60
CA GLN A 629 2.88 -17.62 -26.48
C GLN A 629 2.30 -16.97 -25.22
N ARG A 630 1.38 -16.03 -25.40
CA ARG A 630 0.75 -15.27 -24.32
C ARG A 630 -0.74 -15.50 -24.35
N GLU A 631 -1.34 -15.58 -23.17
CA GLU A 631 -2.79 -15.65 -23.01
C GLU A 631 -3.47 -14.33 -23.40
N ARG A 632 -2.81 -13.20 -23.13
CA ARG A 632 -3.29 -11.85 -23.48
C ARG A 632 -2.42 -11.18 -24.53
N GLU A 633 -3.04 -10.76 -25.64
CA GLU A 633 -2.38 -10.02 -26.71
C GLU A 633 -2.15 -8.55 -26.29
N ILE A 634 -0.90 -8.09 -26.40
CA ILE A 634 -0.56 -6.66 -26.26
C ILE A 634 -0.76 -5.97 -27.61
N LYS A 635 -1.65 -4.97 -27.67
CA LYS A 635 -1.90 -4.21 -28.89
C LYS A 635 -0.82 -3.16 -29.11
N LEU A 636 -0.12 -3.24 -30.25
CA LEU A 636 0.86 -2.24 -30.67
C LEU A 636 0.24 -1.27 -31.68
N ILE A 637 0.08 0.00 -31.29
CA ILE A 637 -0.65 1.01 -32.05
C ILE A 637 0.31 2.16 -32.40
N LYS A 638 0.36 2.57 -33.67
CA LYS A 638 1.09 3.79 -34.07
C LYS A 638 0.13 4.97 -33.94
N SER A 639 0.55 6.00 -33.21
CA SER A 639 -0.22 7.24 -33.12
C SER A 639 -0.26 7.93 -34.48
N GLU A 640 -1.46 8.22 -34.97
CA GLU A 640 -1.72 8.95 -36.22
C GLU A 640 -1.91 10.45 -35.99
N MET A 641 -1.60 10.94 -34.78
CA MET A 641 -1.79 12.34 -34.43
C MET A 641 -0.87 13.25 -35.27
N PRO A 642 -1.39 14.35 -35.83
CA PRO A 642 -0.60 15.23 -36.68
C PRO A 642 0.42 16.01 -35.82
N LEU A 643 1.71 15.83 -36.08
CA LEU A 643 2.75 16.71 -35.54
C LEU A 643 2.83 17.97 -36.42
N ARG A 644 2.88 19.13 -35.77
CA ARG A 644 3.11 20.41 -36.43
C ARG A 644 4.59 20.74 -36.47
#